data_AF-A0A2P6V4S4-F1
#
_entry.id   AF-A0A2P6V4S4-F1
#
_cell.length_a   1.000
_cell.length_b   1.000
_cell.length_c   1.000
_cell.angle_alpha   90.00
_cell.angle_beta   90.00
_cell.angle_gamma   90.00
#
_symmetry.space_group_name_H-M   'P 1'
#
loop_
_entity.id
_entity.type
_entity.pdbx_description
1 polymer ?
#
loop_
_entity_poly.entity_id
_entity_poly.type
_entity_poly.pdbx_seq_one_letter_code
_entity_poly.pdbx_strand_id
1 'polypeptide(L)'
;MVALGVALSAGAAPPPPRRPPPPPSPPSPPSPSPPPPSPPSPPSPPPPPPSPPSPRPPPPKKAPVVPQKPPQVFKPVDTQPYRPIFTGGRLLPNGRGLDWSLAGYREGRVGVPFPPVRYNVKAFGAKGDGSTDDTAAIKRAIAAANAAPGVVLFPPGTYILTKPITVYRGKVVLRGAGQGLTTIHIPVSLSDVYPGTWTENGGSVTSAWNSGGGFINFEGRRQRSDNGGTLLAVIDQPVPVGTNRIPVRSTQRLRAGMRIRIFVNDVSTEDSGADSRRRRLLSRDAPLPAQLRSLNASVPSWVLDDPVFKSAMEGAKVLQAGDGHSTHSAEDADDDSWIAGVAELDEFVAGAPLPAPGSQDDVLPAGAPQGAPEGWTGTTGGAPEPAEGPTPDYSAAQGEVSMKAFAEEGPGAAVGTLAAWLYGDNLVDSGRHSSGVVDKDEVVMTCRVSAVGNGYILIDRAMPFPVKTEAGWRGSIHIEWPSIEDSGIERLTVRFKHSMVGPHHTDKGYNAIQVTNAANVWVRNVTILNSDTGIYYSWIHRSLIQDVTLGVTQPRVNPQHRGAFNGHHGITLTEGQMNLVSRLRVSAPFIHDISIASAASMNVVTESNGFNLNIDHHRTAPFANLFTNLNMGWGTRPFASGGRGDRGAHAGRGNTFWRLHSASGRPLYLPGCDFGPILNFVGNYQGYKCPNKGWMVTPLYRMPPNLWRAQRYRFGRA
;
A
#
# COMPACT_ATOMS: atom_id res chain seq x y z
N MET A 1 -59.71 63.45 25.55
CA MET A 1 -58.55 64.03 26.27
C MET A 1 -57.50 64.31 25.19
N VAL A 2 -57.26 65.55 24.72
CA VAL A 2 -56.45 66.63 25.34
C VAL A 2 -55.08 66.07 25.79
N ALA A 3 -53.89 66.53 25.38
CA ALA A 3 -53.44 67.68 24.61
C ALA A 3 -51.93 67.55 24.25
N LEU A 4 -51.55 68.26 23.17
CA LEU A 4 -50.31 69.04 22.92
C LEU A 4 -48.90 68.42 22.94
N GLY A 5 -48.13 68.80 21.91
CA GLY A 5 -46.66 68.93 21.93
C GLY A 5 -46.05 69.19 20.54
N VAL A 6 -45.83 70.46 20.21
CA VAL A 6 -45.37 71.01 18.91
C VAL A 6 -43.84 71.09 18.80
N ALA A 7 -43.33 71.14 17.55
CA ALA A 7 -42.09 71.81 17.03
C ALA A 7 -41.07 70.85 16.38
N LEU A 8 -40.41 71.10 15.24
CA LEU A 8 -40.32 72.23 14.30
C LEU A 8 -39.84 71.76 12.90
N SER A 9 -40.44 72.36 11.87
CA SER A 9 -40.01 72.69 10.48
C SER A 9 -38.56 72.43 9.99
N ALA A 10 -38.39 71.87 8.77
CA ALA A 10 -38.04 72.61 7.53
C ALA A 10 -37.29 71.74 6.47
N GLY A 11 -37.72 71.82 5.20
CA GLY A 11 -36.86 71.53 4.03
C GLY A 11 -37.37 70.45 3.06
N ALA A 12 -38.06 70.88 1.99
CA ALA A 12 -38.63 70.03 0.95
C ALA A 12 -37.73 69.88 -0.31
N ALA A 13 -37.86 68.75 -1.02
CA ALA A 13 -37.86 68.69 -2.49
C ALA A 13 -38.59 67.42 -2.99
N PRO A 14 -39.50 67.51 -3.99
CA PRO A 14 -40.34 66.41 -4.47
C PRO A 14 -39.65 65.53 -5.55
N PRO A 15 -40.16 64.31 -5.84
CA PRO A 15 -39.58 63.42 -6.82
C PRO A 15 -39.82 63.88 -8.26
N PRO A 16 -38.87 63.66 -9.20
CA PRO A 16 -39.03 63.98 -10.61
C PRO A 16 -39.97 63.00 -11.38
N PRO A 17 -40.53 63.45 -12.52
CA PRO A 17 -41.64 62.81 -13.22
C PRO A 17 -41.24 61.59 -14.07
N ARG A 18 -42.23 60.75 -14.38
CA ARG A 18 -42.14 59.58 -15.28
C ARG A 18 -41.66 59.99 -16.68
N ARG A 19 -40.68 59.25 -17.23
CA ARG A 19 -40.21 59.40 -18.63
C ARG A 19 -41.11 58.63 -19.62
N PRO A 20 -41.26 59.11 -20.87
CA PRO A 20 -42.07 58.49 -21.93
C PRO A 20 -41.37 57.29 -22.60
N PRO A 21 -42.10 56.46 -23.37
CA PRO A 21 -41.56 55.26 -24.01
C PRO A 21 -40.60 55.57 -25.17
N PRO A 22 -39.64 54.67 -25.48
CA PRO A 22 -38.65 54.87 -26.54
C PRO A 22 -39.21 54.69 -27.97
N PRO A 23 -38.56 55.34 -28.97
CA PRO A 23 -38.98 55.35 -30.38
C PRO A 23 -38.67 54.05 -31.15
N PRO A 24 -39.29 53.81 -32.32
CA PRO A 24 -39.14 52.57 -33.08
C PRO A 24 -37.75 52.39 -33.69
N SER A 25 -37.33 51.12 -33.80
CA SER A 25 -36.01 50.70 -34.28
C SER A 25 -35.79 50.97 -35.78
N PRO A 26 -34.54 51.29 -36.20
CA PRO A 26 -34.20 51.54 -37.60
C PRO A 26 -34.13 50.24 -38.44
N PRO A 27 -34.28 50.32 -39.78
CA PRO A 27 -34.30 49.15 -40.65
C PRO A 27 -32.92 48.50 -40.81
N SER A 28 -32.93 47.17 -40.94
CA SER A 28 -31.74 46.31 -41.09
C SER A 28 -30.99 46.57 -42.41
N PRO A 29 -29.65 46.45 -42.44
CA PRO A 29 -28.85 46.62 -43.65
C PRO A 29 -29.02 45.44 -44.63
N PRO A 30 -28.84 45.66 -45.95
CA PRO A 30 -28.99 44.62 -46.97
C PRO A 30 -27.90 43.55 -46.88
N SER A 31 -28.29 42.29 -47.12
CA SER A 31 -27.40 41.14 -47.12
C SER A 31 -26.38 41.19 -48.28
N PRO A 32 -25.12 40.79 -48.06
CA PRO A 32 -24.12 40.74 -49.13
C PRO A 32 -24.44 39.62 -50.12
N SER A 33 -24.35 39.94 -51.42
CA SER A 33 -24.48 38.98 -52.52
C SER A 33 -23.38 37.91 -52.46
N PRO A 34 -23.68 36.64 -52.83
CA PRO A 34 -22.69 35.58 -52.87
C PRO A 34 -21.67 35.82 -54.00
N PRO A 35 -20.39 35.43 -53.82
CA PRO A 35 -19.37 35.55 -54.86
C PRO A 35 -19.66 34.62 -56.05
N PRO A 36 -19.18 34.96 -57.26
CA PRO A 36 -19.38 34.14 -58.44
C PRO A 36 -18.65 32.78 -58.32
N PRO A 37 -19.18 31.71 -58.94
CA PRO A 37 -18.57 30.38 -58.88
C PRO A 37 -17.21 30.36 -59.57
N SER A 38 -16.24 29.69 -58.94
CA SER A 38 -14.90 29.46 -59.49
C SER A 38 -14.96 28.56 -60.74
N PRO A 39 -14.07 28.74 -61.73
CA PRO A 39 -14.02 27.88 -62.90
C PRO A 39 -13.69 26.43 -62.51
N PRO A 40 -14.24 25.42 -63.22
CA PRO A 40 -14.03 24.02 -62.89
C PRO A 40 -12.55 23.62 -63.07
N SER A 41 -12.02 22.91 -62.07
CA SER A 41 -10.68 22.33 -62.13
C SER A 41 -10.58 21.29 -63.27
N PRO A 42 -9.43 21.18 -63.96
CA PRO A 42 -9.24 20.14 -64.96
C PRO A 42 -9.36 18.74 -64.32
N PRO A 43 -9.93 17.75 -65.03
CA PRO A 43 -10.14 16.42 -64.47
C PRO A 43 -8.79 15.76 -64.12
N SER A 44 -8.74 15.14 -62.94
CA SER A 44 -7.59 14.36 -62.51
C SER A 44 -7.31 13.20 -63.48
N PRO A 45 -6.03 12.86 -63.76
CA PRO A 45 -5.72 11.69 -64.56
C PRO A 45 -6.29 10.42 -63.90
N PRO A 46 -6.75 9.43 -64.68
CA PRO A 46 -7.29 8.20 -64.12
C PRO A 46 -6.23 7.46 -63.30
N PRO A 47 -6.62 6.77 -62.23
CA PRO A 47 -5.70 5.98 -61.44
C PRO A 47 -5.05 4.88 -62.30
N PRO A 48 -3.79 4.50 -62.03
CA PRO A 48 -3.17 3.38 -62.73
C PRO A 48 -3.99 2.10 -62.53
N PRO A 49 -4.04 1.20 -63.53
CA PRO A 49 -4.76 -0.06 -63.40
C PRO A 49 -4.23 -0.86 -62.20
N PRO A 50 -5.11 -1.61 -61.50
CA PRO A 50 -4.69 -2.41 -60.35
C PRO A 50 -3.62 -3.41 -60.78
N SER A 51 -2.55 -3.50 -59.98
CA SER A 51 -1.52 -4.53 -60.16
C SER A 51 -2.18 -5.92 -60.16
N PRO A 52 -1.73 -6.86 -61.01
CA PRO A 52 -2.26 -8.22 -61.00
C PRO A 52 -2.12 -8.82 -59.60
N PRO A 53 -3.10 -9.60 -59.13
CA PRO A 53 -3.08 -10.14 -57.78
C PRO A 53 -1.82 -10.99 -57.60
N SER A 54 -1.04 -10.66 -56.57
CA SER A 54 0.07 -11.50 -56.13
C SER A 54 -0.47 -12.91 -55.83
N PRO A 55 0.24 -13.99 -56.24
CA PRO A 55 -0.19 -15.34 -55.94
C PRO A 55 -0.42 -15.48 -54.44
N ARG A 56 -1.60 -16.01 -54.09
CA ARG A 56 -2.05 -16.20 -52.71
C ARG A 56 -0.98 -16.97 -51.93
N PRO A 57 -0.44 -16.44 -50.81
CA PRO A 57 0.38 -17.25 -49.94
C PRO A 57 -0.45 -18.45 -49.46
N PRO A 58 0.15 -19.66 -49.37
CA PRO A 58 -0.58 -20.83 -48.90
C PRO A 58 -1.19 -20.57 -47.52
N PRO A 59 -2.34 -21.17 -47.20
CA PRO A 59 -3.01 -20.94 -45.93
C PRO A 59 -2.04 -21.22 -44.78
N PRO A 60 -2.03 -20.39 -43.72
CA PRO A 60 -1.16 -20.62 -42.58
C PRO A 60 -1.46 -22.02 -42.04
N LYS A 61 -0.44 -22.87 -41.97
CA LYS A 61 -0.53 -24.16 -41.28
C LYS A 61 -1.11 -23.87 -39.90
N LYS A 62 -2.18 -24.57 -39.51
CA LYS A 62 -2.74 -24.50 -38.15
C LYS A 62 -1.57 -24.55 -37.18
N ALA A 63 -1.34 -23.46 -36.45
CA ALA A 63 -0.33 -23.45 -35.41
C ALA A 63 -0.66 -24.61 -34.46
N PRO A 64 0.30 -25.46 -34.10
CA PRO A 64 0.06 -26.43 -33.05
C PRO A 64 -0.43 -25.66 -31.83
N VAL A 65 -1.52 -26.11 -31.22
CA VAL A 65 -1.90 -25.66 -29.88
C VAL A 65 -0.74 -26.06 -28.97
N VAL A 66 0.21 -25.15 -28.75
CA VAL A 66 1.25 -25.34 -27.75
C VAL A 66 0.51 -25.30 -26.42
N PRO A 67 0.47 -26.40 -25.65
CA PRO A 67 -0.07 -26.34 -24.30
C PRO A 67 0.73 -25.27 -23.57
N GLN A 68 0.06 -24.21 -23.10
CA GLN A 68 0.72 -23.27 -22.20
C GLN A 68 1.24 -24.08 -21.03
N LYS A 69 2.57 -24.22 -20.92
CA LYS A 69 3.20 -24.86 -19.77
C LYS A 69 2.70 -24.08 -18.55
N PRO A 70 2.12 -24.75 -17.54
CA PRO A 70 1.70 -24.07 -16.32
C PRO A 70 2.85 -23.20 -15.81
N PRO A 71 2.58 -22.01 -15.24
CA PRO A 71 3.63 -21.21 -14.62
C PRO A 71 4.45 -22.13 -13.70
N GLN A 72 5.76 -22.17 -13.94
CA GLN A 72 6.70 -23.04 -13.24
C GLN A 72 6.42 -22.93 -11.73
N VAL A 73 5.98 -24.03 -11.12
CA VAL A 73 5.88 -24.16 -9.66
C VAL A 73 7.33 -24.13 -9.16
N PHE A 74 7.82 -22.95 -8.82
CA PHE A 74 9.12 -22.81 -8.17
C PHE A 74 9.03 -23.55 -6.82
N LYS A 75 9.97 -24.46 -6.60
CA LYS A 75 10.08 -25.19 -5.32
C LYS A 75 10.12 -24.18 -4.18
N PRO A 76 9.38 -24.40 -3.07
CA PRO A 76 9.41 -23.51 -1.92
C PRO A 76 10.84 -23.21 -1.51
N VAL A 77 11.12 -21.94 -1.23
CA VAL A 77 12.37 -21.54 -0.57
C VAL A 77 12.44 -22.32 0.74
N ASP A 78 13.37 -23.26 0.78
CA ASP A 78 13.90 -23.97 1.94
C ASP A 78 12.85 -24.37 3.01
N THR A 79 12.21 -25.52 2.82
CA THR A 79 11.40 -26.19 3.87
C THR A 79 12.28 -26.87 4.94
N GLN A 80 13.58 -26.58 5.00
CA GLN A 80 14.45 -27.14 6.02
C GLN A 80 13.93 -26.70 7.41
N PRO A 81 13.78 -27.65 8.37
CA PRO A 81 13.40 -27.30 9.72
C PRO A 81 14.43 -26.32 10.29
N TYR A 82 13.97 -25.14 10.70
CA TYR A 82 14.81 -24.13 11.33
C TYR A 82 15.45 -24.72 12.59
N ARG A 83 16.76 -25.01 12.52
CA ARG A 83 17.57 -25.39 13.68
C ARG A 83 18.31 -24.13 14.16
N PRO A 84 17.88 -23.49 15.25
CA PRO A 84 18.55 -22.28 15.72
C PRO A 84 19.98 -22.61 16.14
N ILE A 85 20.95 -21.91 15.55
CA ILE A 85 22.37 -21.93 15.96
C ILE A 85 22.55 -21.15 17.29
N PHE A 86 21.52 -20.41 17.74
CA PHE A 86 21.59 -19.50 18.88
C PHE A 86 20.44 -19.74 19.86
N THR A 87 20.74 -20.19 21.08
CA THR A 87 19.75 -20.55 22.11
C THR A 87 19.81 -19.70 23.39
N GLY A 88 20.71 -18.71 23.50
CA GLY A 88 20.85 -17.89 24.71
C GLY A 88 21.23 -16.42 24.44
N GLY A 89 20.61 -15.48 25.16
CA GLY A 89 20.95 -14.04 25.11
C GLY A 89 19.89 -13.16 24.43
N ARG A 90 19.99 -11.83 24.62
CA ARG A 90 19.12 -10.84 23.96
C ARG A 90 19.62 -10.60 22.52
N LEU A 91 18.76 -10.70 21.51
CA LEU A 91 19.16 -10.57 20.10
C LEU A 91 19.44 -9.12 19.67
N LEU A 92 18.80 -8.15 20.34
CA LEU A 92 19.00 -6.72 20.18
C LEU A 92 19.26 -6.09 21.56
N PRO A 93 20.00 -4.98 21.68
CA PRO A 93 20.25 -4.32 22.97
C PRO A 93 18.99 -3.89 23.74
N ASN A 94 19.17 -3.52 25.01
CA ASN A 94 18.10 -2.95 25.83
C ASN A 94 17.46 -1.74 25.16
N GLY A 95 16.12 -1.69 25.15
CA GLY A 95 15.34 -0.65 24.47
C GLY A 95 15.24 -0.76 22.94
N ARG A 96 15.92 -1.73 22.30
CA ARG A 96 15.92 -1.88 20.82
C ARG A 96 15.07 -3.04 20.30
N GLY A 97 14.94 -4.11 21.09
CA GLY A 97 14.18 -5.31 20.71
C GLY A 97 12.74 -5.30 21.19
N LEU A 98 11.80 -5.56 20.28
CA LEU A 98 10.37 -5.77 20.54
C LEU A 98 10.00 -7.25 20.32
N ASP A 99 8.84 -7.69 20.81
CA ASP A 99 8.32 -9.05 20.57
C ASP A 99 7.46 -9.08 19.30
N TRP A 100 8.07 -9.43 18.17
CA TRP A 100 7.37 -9.60 16.89
C TRP A 100 6.80 -11.01 16.70
N SER A 101 7.06 -11.94 17.62
CA SER A 101 6.69 -13.35 17.42
C SER A 101 5.18 -13.59 17.44
N LEU A 102 4.38 -12.61 17.88
CA LEU A 102 2.92 -12.59 17.85
C LEU A 102 2.35 -12.04 16.53
N ALA A 103 3.17 -11.73 15.52
CA ALA A 103 2.67 -11.34 14.22
C ALA A 103 2.07 -12.55 13.46
N GLY A 104 0.91 -12.34 12.83
CA GLY A 104 0.20 -13.31 12.02
C GLY A 104 -1.18 -13.68 12.54
N TYR A 105 -1.90 -14.50 11.77
CA TYR A 105 -3.26 -14.97 12.08
C TYR A 105 -3.38 -15.48 13.53
N ARG A 106 -4.25 -14.85 14.33
CA ARG A 106 -4.47 -15.19 15.75
C ARG A 106 -3.17 -15.31 16.54
N GLU A 107 -2.29 -14.33 16.35
CA GLU A 107 -0.96 -14.27 16.97
C GLU A 107 -0.02 -15.43 16.59
N GLY A 108 -0.33 -16.13 15.50
CA GLY A 108 0.28 -17.39 15.10
C GLY A 108 0.10 -18.50 16.14
N ARG A 109 -0.85 -18.40 17.07
CA ARG A 109 -1.10 -19.45 18.08
C ARG A 109 -1.88 -20.63 17.52
N VAL A 110 -2.53 -20.45 16.38
CA VAL A 110 -3.32 -21.47 15.68
C VAL A 110 -3.13 -21.31 14.17
N GLY A 111 -3.28 -22.39 13.42
CA GLY A 111 -3.28 -22.35 11.96
C GLY A 111 -4.53 -21.68 11.40
N VAL A 112 -4.42 -21.13 10.19
CA VAL A 112 -5.58 -20.60 9.44
C VAL A 112 -6.60 -21.74 9.22
N PRO A 113 -7.87 -21.55 9.59
CA PRO A 113 -8.87 -22.61 9.55
C PRO A 113 -9.20 -23.03 8.11
N PHE A 114 -9.65 -24.27 7.94
CA PHE A 114 -10.13 -24.80 6.66
C PHE A 114 -11.58 -25.31 6.79
N PRO A 115 -12.56 -24.40 6.97
CA PRO A 115 -13.96 -24.79 7.18
C PRO A 115 -14.57 -25.45 5.92
N PRO A 116 -15.65 -26.25 6.07
CA PRO A 116 -16.32 -26.90 4.96
C PRO A 116 -17.00 -25.88 4.03
N VAL A 117 -17.15 -26.27 2.76
CA VAL A 117 -17.84 -25.47 1.75
C VAL A 117 -19.33 -25.36 2.06
N ARG A 118 -19.86 -24.13 2.01
CA ARG A 118 -21.30 -23.88 2.20
C ARG A 118 -21.98 -23.41 0.93
N TYR A 119 -21.29 -22.59 0.13
CA TYR A 119 -21.82 -22.02 -1.11
C TYR A 119 -20.89 -22.37 -2.26
N ASN A 120 -21.43 -22.85 -3.36
CA ASN A 120 -20.69 -23.02 -4.61
C ASN A 120 -21.23 -22.00 -5.62
N VAL A 121 -20.39 -21.13 -6.17
CA VAL A 121 -20.82 -20.08 -7.11
C VAL A 121 -21.57 -20.63 -8.33
N LYS A 122 -21.28 -21.87 -8.76
CA LYS A 122 -22.01 -22.52 -9.86
C LYS A 122 -23.47 -22.84 -9.51
N ALA A 123 -23.76 -23.12 -8.25
CA ALA A 123 -25.13 -23.28 -7.76
C ALA A 123 -25.93 -21.97 -7.79
N PHE A 124 -25.24 -20.82 -7.85
CA PHE A 124 -25.85 -19.51 -8.04
C PHE A 124 -25.87 -19.06 -9.51
N GLY A 125 -25.48 -19.94 -10.44
CA GLY A 125 -25.55 -19.71 -11.89
C GLY A 125 -24.24 -19.29 -12.55
N ALA A 126 -23.12 -19.23 -11.82
CA ALA A 126 -21.83 -18.90 -12.42
C ALA A 126 -21.39 -20.02 -13.38
N LYS A 127 -20.85 -19.66 -14.54
CA LYS A 127 -20.35 -20.59 -15.55
C LYS A 127 -18.88 -20.91 -15.33
N GLY A 128 -18.06 -19.87 -15.10
CA GLY A 128 -16.61 -20.03 -14.99
C GLY A 128 -15.95 -20.48 -16.30
N ASP A 129 -16.53 -20.10 -17.44
CA ASP A 129 -16.10 -20.47 -18.80
C ASP A 129 -15.11 -19.49 -19.44
N GLY A 130 -14.83 -18.36 -18.78
CA GLY A 130 -13.94 -17.30 -19.26
C GLY A 130 -14.58 -16.32 -20.25
N SER A 131 -15.88 -16.41 -20.51
CA SER A 131 -16.60 -15.52 -21.43
C SER A 131 -17.91 -14.97 -20.86
N THR A 132 -18.63 -15.76 -20.07
CA THR A 132 -19.86 -15.35 -19.40
C THR A 132 -19.55 -14.41 -18.24
N ASP A 133 -20.24 -13.27 -18.16
CA ASP A 133 -20.19 -12.38 -16.98
C ASP A 133 -20.85 -13.07 -15.77
N ASP A 134 -20.00 -13.52 -14.83
CA ASP A 134 -20.40 -14.26 -13.64
C ASP A 134 -20.74 -13.35 -12.45
N THR A 135 -20.65 -12.03 -12.62
CA THR A 135 -20.79 -11.03 -11.55
C THR A 135 -22.08 -11.20 -10.75
N ALA A 136 -23.22 -11.36 -11.43
CA ALA A 136 -24.51 -11.50 -10.75
C ALA A 136 -24.61 -12.78 -9.92
N ALA A 137 -24.07 -13.89 -10.43
CA ALA A 137 -24.06 -15.17 -9.72
C ALA A 137 -23.13 -15.13 -8.49
N ILE A 138 -21.93 -14.56 -8.65
CA ILE A 138 -20.98 -14.38 -7.55
C ILE A 138 -21.59 -13.46 -6.48
N LYS A 139 -22.20 -12.33 -6.86
CA LYS A 139 -22.86 -11.41 -5.90
C LYS A 139 -23.96 -12.11 -5.11
N ARG A 140 -24.75 -13.00 -5.71
CA ARG A 140 -25.75 -13.80 -4.97
C ARG A 140 -25.11 -14.75 -3.96
N ALA A 141 -24.02 -15.43 -4.33
CA ALA A 141 -23.30 -16.32 -3.43
C ALA A 141 -22.67 -15.55 -2.25
N ILE A 142 -22.10 -14.38 -2.51
CA ILE A 142 -21.57 -13.48 -1.48
C ILE A 142 -22.70 -12.93 -0.59
N ALA A 143 -23.84 -12.55 -1.16
CA ALA A 143 -25.01 -12.14 -0.38
C ALA A 143 -25.48 -13.26 0.56
N ALA A 144 -25.50 -14.50 0.10
CA ALA A 144 -25.82 -15.65 0.94
C ALA A 144 -24.80 -15.84 2.08
N ALA A 145 -23.50 -15.67 1.83
CA ALA A 145 -22.47 -15.70 2.87
C ALA A 145 -22.56 -14.51 3.85
N ASN A 146 -22.95 -13.34 3.34
CA ASN A 146 -23.32 -12.16 4.12
C ASN A 146 -24.70 -12.27 4.77
N ALA A 147 -25.47 -13.35 4.58
CA ALA A 147 -26.69 -13.67 5.32
C ALA A 147 -26.44 -14.78 6.35
N ALA A 148 -25.74 -15.86 5.96
CA ALA A 148 -25.24 -16.90 6.86
C ALA A 148 -23.78 -17.27 6.52
N PRO A 149 -22.80 -17.00 7.41
CA PRO A 149 -21.38 -17.14 7.08
C PRO A 149 -20.98 -18.56 6.68
N GLY A 150 -19.93 -18.65 5.88
CA GLY A 150 -19.40 -19.90 5.36
C GLY A 150 -18.43 -19.67 4.21
N VAL A 151 -17.88 -20.77 3.70
CA VAL A 151 -16.98 -20.72 2.54
C VAL A 151 -17.79 -20.62 1.25
N VAL A 152 -17.44 -19.64 0.42
CA VAL A 152 -17.87 -19.48 -0.97
C VAL A 152 -16.80 -20.09 -1.87
N LEU A 153 -17.10 -21.26 -2.41
CA LEU A 153 -16.26 -22.01 -3.32
C LEU A 153 -16.42 -21.51 -4.75
N PHE A 154 -15.27 -21.26 -5.38
CA PHE A 154 -15.09 -21.08 -6.81
C PHE A 154 -14.43 -22.37 -7.35
N PRO A 155 -15.18 -23.30 -7.97
CA PRO A 155 -14.60 -24.47 -8.62
C PRO A 155 -13.59 -24.10 -9.72
N PRO A 156 -12.82 -25.05 -10.27
CA PRO A 156 -11.95 -24.78 -11.42
C PRO A 156 -12.71 -24.08 -12.55
N GLY A 157 -12.07 -23.09 -13.16
CA GLY A 157 -12.68 -22.24 -14.18
C GLY A 157 -12.17 -20.79 -14.17
N THR A 158 -12.58 -20.03 -15.18
CA THR A 158 -12.31 -18.59 -15.28
C THR A 158 -13.62 -17.82 -15.15
N TYR A 159 -13.78 -17.04 -14.09
CA TYR A 159 -14.99 -16.30 -13.77
C TYR A 159 -14.81 -14.83 -14.12
N ILE A 160 -15.63 -14.31 -15.01
CA ILE A 160 -15.59 -12.87 -15.37
C ILE A 160 -16.29 -12.07 -14.28
N LEU A 161 -15.59 -11.05 -13.76
CA LEU A 161 -16.10 -10.12 -12.76
C LEU A 161 -16.00 -8.68 -13.29
N THR A 162 -17.14 -8.04 -13.51
CA THR A 162 -17.24 -6.67 -14.05
C THR A 162 -17.67 -5.63 -13.01
N LYS A 163 -18.03 -6.05 -11.80
CA LYS A 163 -18.35 -5.15 -10.68
C LYS A 163 -17.76 -5.67 -9.37
N PRO A 164 -17.35 -4.78 -8.44
CA PRO A 164 -16.84 -5.18 -7.13
C PRO A 164 -17.81 -6.04 -6.32
N ILE A 165 -17.24 -6.90 -5.47
CA ILE A 165 -17.93 -7.70 -4.46
C ILE A 165 -17.43 -7.32 -3.07
N THR A 166 -18.32 -7.38 -2.07
CA THR A 166 -17.99 -6.98 -0.70
C THR A 166 -18.52 -7.96 0.33
N VAL A 167 -17.65 -8.33 1.26
CA VAL A 167 -17.94 -9.10 2.47
C VAL A 167 -18.02 -8.14 3.65
N TYR A 168 -19.12 -8.18 4.40
CA TYR A 168 -19.38 -7.24 5.50
C TYR A 168 -19.28 -7.87 6.90
N ARG A 169 -18.95 -9.17 6.97
CA ARG A 169 -19.04 -9.95 8.21
C ARG A 169 -17.91 -10.97 8.33
N GLY A 170 -17.60 -11.34 9.57
CA GLY A 170 -16.65 -12.41 9.89
C GLY A 170 -17.10 -13.80 9.41
N LYS A 171 -16.16 -14.74 9.39
CA LYS A 171 -16.35 -16.17 9.05
C LYS A 171 -16.79 -16.42 7.60
N VAL A 172 -16.39 -15.54 6.68
CA VAL A 172 -16.63 -15.70 5.23
C VAL A 172 -15.29 -15.90 4.54
N VAL A 173 -15.20 -16.99 3.78
CA VAL A 173 -13.96 -17.35 3.05
C VAL A 173 -14.27 -17.47 1.58
N LEU A 174 -13.50 -16.76 0.74
CA LEU A 174 -13.53 -16.92 -0.71
C LEU A 174 -12.44 -17.92 -1.10
N ARG A 175 -12.84 -19.10 -1.56
CA ARG A 175 -11.91 -20.21 -1.80
C ARG A 175 -11.97 -20.67 -3.26
N GLY A 176 -10.85 -20.66 -3.95
CA GLY A 176 -10.71 -21.35 -5.23
C GLY A 176 -10.17 -22.78 -5.12
N ALA A 177 -10.04 -23.45 -6.25
CA ALA A 177 -9.47 -24.79 -6.34
C ALA A 177 -7.92 -24.79 -6.23
N GLY A 178 -7.28 -23.66 -6.49
CA GLY A 178 -5.83 -23.47 -6.50
C GLY A 178 -5.43 -22.30 -7.41
N GLN A 179 -4.25 -21.72 -7.17
CA GLN A 179 -3.62 -20.78 -8.12
C GLN A 179 -3.55 -21.42 -9.52
N GLY A 180 -3.99 -20.70 -10.55
CA GLY A 180 -4.04 -21.18 -11.94
C GLY A 180 -5.19 -22.15 -12.26
N LEU A 181 -5.81 -22.81 -11.27
CA LEU A 181 -7.01 -23.65 -11.48
C LEU A 181 -8.30 -22.85 -11.45
N THR A 182 -8.36 -21.86 -10.55
CA THR A 182 -9.45 -20.90 -10.45
C THR A 182 -8.91 -19.51 -10.75
N THR A 183 -9.48 -18.84 -11.74
CA THR A 183 -9.16 -17.46 -12.08
C THR A 183 -10.40 -16.58 -11.97
N ILE A 184 -10.34 -15.51 -11.18
CA ILE A 184 -11.27 -14.39 -11.29
C ILE A 184 -10.64 -13.41 -12.28
N HIS A 185 -11.24 -13.26 -13.46
CA HIS A 185 -10.77 -12.35 -14.48
C HIS A 185 -11.60 -11.07 -14.50
N ILE A 186 -10.93 -9.93 -14.39
CA ILE A 186 -11.56 -8.61 -14.30
C ILE A 186 -11.17 -7.81 -15.55
N PRO A 187 -12.09 -7.60 -16.51
CA PRO A 187 -11.77 -6.94 -17.79
C PRO A 187 -11.89 -5.41 -17.74
N VAL A 188 -12.27 -4.84 -16.59
CA VAL A 188 -12.59 -3.42 -16.39
C VAL A 188 -11.83 -2.86 -15.19
N SER A 189 -11.61 -1.55 -15.18
CA SER A 189 -11.04 -0.82 -14.05
C SER A 189 -12.14 -0.27 -13.12
N LEU A 190 -11.78 0.18 -11.91
CA LEU A 190 -12.75 0.85 -11.03
C LEU A 190 -13.26 2.17 -11.65
N SER A 191 -12.40 2.89 -12.37
CA SER A 191 -12.78 4.06 -13.17
C SER A 191 -13.85 3.77 -14.23
N ASP A 192 -13.84 2.58 -14.84
CA ASP A 192 -14.88 2.15 -15.80
C ASP A 192 -16.21 1.83 -15.10
N VAL A 193 -16.14 1.27 -13.88
CA VAL A 193 -17.31 0.91 -13.08
C VAL A 193 -17.99 2.15 -12.48
N TYR A 194 -17.21 3.13 -12.05
CA TYR A 194 -17.68 4.32 -11.34
C TYR A 194 -17.43 5.59 -12.17
N PRO A 195 -18.35 5.97 -13.06
CA PRO A 195 -18.18 7.13 -13.94
C PRO A 195 -18.05 8.44 -13.16
N GLY A 196 -17.33 9.40 -13.74
CA GLY A 196 -17.07 10.71 -13.11
C GLY A 196 -15.96 10.69 -12.05
N THR A 197 -15.36 9.53 -11.77
CA THR A 197 -14.26 9.40 -10.78
C THR A 197 -12.86 9.50 -11.37
N TRP A 198 -12.76 9.87 -12.65
CA TRP A 198 -11.48 10.05 -13.34
C TRP A 198 -11.56 11.03 -14.52
N THR A 199 -10.40 11.53 -14.94
CA THR A 199 -10.17 12.27 -16.19
C THR A 199 -8.87 11.79 -16.84
N GLU A 200 -8.70 12.04 -18.14
CA GLU A 200 -7.45 11.76 -18.86
C GLU A 200 -7.10 12.94 -19.76
N ASN A 201 -5.84 13.37 -19.69
CA ASN A 201 -5.30 14.45 -20.51
C ASN A 201 -3.90 14.06 -21.01
N GLY A 202 -3.74 13.92 -22.34
CA GLY A 202 -2.44 13.61 -22.95
C GLY A 202 -1.83 12.27 -22.50
N GLY A 203 -2.64 11.27 -22.13
CA GLY A 203 -2.18 9.97 -21.63
C GLY A 203 -1.90 9.92 -20.13
N SER A 204 -2.01 11.05 -19.42
CA SER A 204 -2.01 11.08 -17.95
C SER A 204 -3.43 10.92 -17.41
N VAL A 205 -3.62 9.94 -16.53
CA VAL A 205 -4.90 9.67 -15.86
C VAL A 205 -4.89 10.33 -14.49
N THR A 206 -5.97 10.99 -14.10
CA THR A 206 -6.22 11.35 -12.70
C THR A 206 -7.44 10.57 -12.25
N SER A 207 -7.35 9.79 -11.17
CA SER A 207 -8.50 9.02 -10.66
C SER A 207 -8.58 8.98 -9.15
N ALA A 208 -9.77 8.64 -8.65
CA ALA A 208 -10.05 8.41 -7.25
C ALA A 208 -9.50 7.08 -6.70
N TRP A 209 -8.87 6.24 -7.54
CA TRP A 209 -8.57 4.84 -7.23
C TRP A 209 -7.09 4.54 -7.05
N ASN A 210 -6.24 5.59 -7.03
CA ASN A 210 -4.79 5.47 -6.81
C ASN A 210 -4.38 5.23 -5.35
N SER A 211 -5.33 5.18 -4.41
CA SER A 211 -5.03 5.01 -2.97
C SER A 211 -6.09 4.21 -2.19
N GLY A 212 -6.90 3.43 -2.89
CA GLY A 212 -7.90 2.57 -2.27
C GLY A 212 -8.95 2.04 -3.25
N GLY A 213 -9.89 1.29 -2.71
CA GLY A 213 -10.88 0.50 -3.43
C GLY A 213 -10.30 -0.82 -3.92
N GLY A 214 -11.18 -1.81 -4.11
CA GLY A 214 -10.83 -3.09 -4.71
C GLY A 214 -12.01 -3.72 -5.43
N PHE A 215 -11.74 -4.71 -6.27
CA PHE A 215 -12.80 -5.57 -6.81
C PHE A 215 -13.27 -6.63 -5.82
N ILE A 216 -12.42 -6.98 -4.85
CA ILE A 216 -12.74 -7.92 -3.77
C ILE A 216 -12.51 -7.21 -2.44
N ASN A 217 -13.60 -6.90 -1.73
CA ASN A 217 -13.56 -6.09 -0.52
C ASN A 217 -14.01 -6.87 0.72
N PHE A 218 -13.33 -6.65 1.84
CA PHE A 218 -13.78 -7.01 3.17
C PHE A 218 -13.89 -5.72 3.98
N GLU A 219 -15.11 -5.27 4.24
CA GLU A 219 -15.38 -3.96 4.85
C GLU A 219 -15.92 -4.13 6.27
N GLY A 220 -15.04 -3.96 7.25
CA GLY A 220 -15.37 -4.00 8.66
C GLY A 220 -15.80 -2.64 9.23
N ARG A 221 -16.19 -2.64 10.50
CA ARG A 221 -16.57 -1.46 11.27
C ARG A 221 -15.40 -1.03 12.13
N ARG A 222 -14.96 0.21 11.96
CA ARG A 222 -13.89 0.81 12.76
C ARG A 222 -14.29 0.87 14.24
N GLN A 223 -13.40 0.41 15.12
CA GLN A 223 -13.50 0.64 16.56
C GLN A 223 -12.78 1.95 16.90
N ARG A 224 -13.34 2.76 17.82
CA ARG A 224 -12.83 4.10 18.16
C ARG A 224 -12.71 4.31 19.66
N SER A 225 -11.81 5.20 20.06
CA SER A 225 -11.62 5.58 21.48
C SER A 225 -12.74 6.44 22.04
N ASP A 226 -13.50 7.13 21.20
CA ASP A 226 -14.62 7.99 21.59
C ASP A 226 -15.93 7.22 21.85
N ASN A 227 -15.95 5.91 21.58
CA ASN A 227 -17.13 5.07 21.81
C ASN A 227 -17.23 4.65 23.28
N GLY A 228 -18.02 5.38 24.07
CA GLY A 228 -18.29 5.08 25.47
C GLY A 228 -18.94 3.71 25.71
N GLY A 229 -19.61 3.12 24.72
CA GLY A 229 -20.20 1.78 24.81
C GLY A 229 -19.14 0.68 24.91
N THR A 230 -17.97 0.87 24.29
CA THR A 230 -16.87 -0.11 24.31
C THR A 230 -15.81 0.19 25.37
N LEU A 231 -15.82 1.38 25.97
CA LEU A 231 -14.85 1.79 27.01
C LEU A 231 -14.95 0.88 28.25
N LEU A 232 -13.82 0.30 28.66
CA LEU A 232 -13.69 -0.54 29.85
C LEU A 232 -12.99 0.19 30.99
N ALA A 233 -11.94 0.95 30.69
CA ALA A 233 -11.15 1.68 31.67
C ALA A 233 -10.32 2.80 31.01
N VAL A 234 -9.82 3.74 31.82
CA VAL A 234 -8.89 4.81 31.43
C VAL A 234 -7.55 4.57 32.12
N ILE A 235 -6.46 4.82 31.40
CA ILE A 235 -5.09 4.83 31.91
C ILE A 235 -4.80 6.26 32.36
N ASP A 236 -4.64 6.48 33.66
CA ASP A 236 -4.42 7.80 34.26
C ASP A 236 -3.09 7.90 35.03
N GLN A 237 -2.21 6.92 34.84
CA GLN A 237 -0.83 6.93 35.34
C GLN A 237 0.14 6.57 34.21
N PRO A 238 1.41 6.98 34.32
CA PRO A 238 2.40 6.73 33.27
C PRO A 238 2.63 5.23 33.04
N VAL A 239 2.78 4.84 31.77
CA VAL A 239 3.06 3.46 31.34
C VAL A 239 4.36 3.44 30.53
N PRO A 240 5.46 2.88 31.07
CA PRO A 240 6.71 2.76 30.33
C PRO A 240 6.63 1.74 29.19
N VAL A 241 7.43 1.93 28.13
CA VAL A 241 7.66 0.90 27.10
C VAL A 241 8.19 -0.37 27.76
N GLY A 242 7.76 -1.53 27.28
CA GLY A 242 8.28 -2.82 27.76
C GLY A 242 7.55 -3.39 28.99
N THR A 243 6.71 -2.61 29.68
CA THR A 243 5.88 -3.13 30.78
C THR A 243 4.68 -3.91 30.25
N ASN A 244 4.19 -4.85 31.04
CA ASN A 244 2.90 -5.52 30.84
C ASN A 244 1.89 -5.19 31.95
N ARG A 245 2.25 -4.34 32.91
CA ARG A 245 1.36 -3.88 33.98
C ARG A 245 0.81 -2.51 33.63
N ILE A 246 -0.50 -2.43 33.42
CA ILE A 246 -1.19 -1.22 33.01
C ILE A 246 -2.01 -0.70 34.20
N PRO A 247 -1.62 0.43 34.82
CA PRO A 247 -2.45 1.09 35.82
C PRO A 247 -3.73 1.59 35.17
N VAL A 248 -4.86 1.41 35.85
CA VAL A 248 -6.16 1.82 35.35
C VAL A 248 -7.00 2.42 36.47
N ARG A 249 -7.77 3.46 36.14
CA ARG A 249 -8.67 4.13 37.09
C ARG A 249 -9.71 3.19 37.71
N SER A 250 -10.17 2.20 36.96
CA SER A 250 -11.15 1.21 37.41
C SER A 250 -10.92 -0.13 36.73
N THR A 251 -11.09 -1.21 37.49
CA THR A 251 -11.04 -2.60 37.00
C THR A 251 -12.42 -3.25 36.94
N GLN A 252 -13.49 -2.52 37.26
CA GLN A 252 -14.84 -3.07 37.42
C GLN A 252 -15.37 -3.81 36.18
N ARG A 253 -15.00 -3.36 34.98
CA ARG A 253 -15.41 -3.95 33.69
C ARG A 253 -14.37 -4.89 33.06
N LEU A 254 -13.23 -5.10 33.71
CA LEU A 254 -12.10 -5.88 33.19
C LEU A 254 -12.06 -7.28 33.81
N ARG A 255 -11.75 -8.30 33.00
CA ARG A 255 -11.64 -9.71 33.43
C ARG A 255 -10.46 -10.37 32.73
N ALA A 256 -9.81 -11.32 33.40
CA ALA A 256 -8.79 -12.15 32.77
C ALA A 256 -9.36 -12.88 31.53
N GLY A 257 -8.55 -13.02 30.48
CA GLY A 257 -8.92 -13.59 29.19
C GLY A 257 -9.60 -12.62 28.21
N MET A 258 -10.12 -11.47 28.70
CA MET A 258 -10.74 -10.47 27.83
C MET A 258 -9.75 -9.96 26.80
N ARG A 259 -10.21 -9.88 25.55
CA ARG A 259 -9.46 -9.26 24.47
C ARG A 259 -9.82 -7.77 24.44
N ILE A 260 -8.78 -6.94 24.51
CA ILE A 260 -8.91 -5.49 24.67
C ILE A 260 -8.08 -4.76 23.61
N ARG A 261 -8.50 -3.53 23.37
CA ARG A 261 -7.80 -2.56 22.53
C ARG A 261 -7.42 -1.36 23.38
N ILE A 262 -6.16 -0.99 23.35
CA ILE A 262 -5.62 0.18 24.05
C ILE A 262 -5.34 1.25 23.00
N PHE A 263 -6.04 2.38 23.08
CA PHE A 263 -5.75 3.57 22.27
C PHE A 263 -4.88 4.54 23.06
N VAL A 264 -3.97 5.22 22.37
CA VAL A 264 -3.18 6.32 22.94
C VAL A 264 -3.34 7.53 22.03
N ASN A 265 -3.86 8.60 22.59
CA ASN A 265 -4.10 9.87 21.88
C ASN A 265 -3.55 11.03 22.71
N ASP A 266 -3.22 12.14 22.08
CA ASP A 266 -2.86 13.39 22.73
C ASP A 266 -3.25 14.59 21.83
N VAL A 267 -2.81 15.80 22.20
CA VAL A 267 -3.06 17.01 21.39
C VAL A 267 -2.58 16.87 19.94
N SER A 268 -1.51 16.10 19.69
CA SER A 268 -1.01 15.90 18.33
C SER A 268 -1.94 15.06 17.45
N THR A 269 -2.78 14.22 18.06
CA THR A 269 -3.73 13.33 17.37
C THR A 269 -5.16 13.88 17.27
N GLU A 270 -5.56 14.79 18.18
CA GLU A 270 -6.96 15.26 18.28
C GLU A 270 -7.27 16.43 17.33
N ASP A 271 -6.29 17.29 17.04
CA ASP A 271 -6.44 18.48 16.18
C ASP A 271 -5.89 18.29 14.75
N SER A 272 -5.63 17.05 14.30
CA SER A 272 -5.14 16.78 12.93
C SER A 272 -6.12 17.18 11.82
N GLY A 273 -7.33 17.66 12.17
CA GLY A 273 -8.39 18.03 11.24
C GLY A 273 -9.02 16.86 10.48
N ALA A 274 -8.54 15.63 10.64
CA ALA A 274 -8.99 14.47 9.85
C ALA A 274 -10.42 14.03 10.20
N ASP A 275 -10.79 14.02 11.48
CA ASP A 275 -12.11 13.52 11.91
C ASP A 275 -13.25 14.55 11.66
N SER A 276 -12.95 15.86 11.70
CA SER A 276 -13.87 16.93 11.28
C SER A 276 -14.00 17.01 9.74
N ARG A 277 -12.95 16.73 8.98
CA ARG A 277 -12.99 16.56 7.51
C ARG A 277 -13.74 15.27 7.10
N ARG A 278 -13.65 14.19 7.89
CA ARG A 278 -14.41 12.94 7.70
C ARG A 278 -15.91 13.12 7.87
N ARG A 279 -16.35 13.76 8.96
CA ARG A 279 -17.77 14.08 9.17
C ARG A 279 -18.35 14.94 8.04
N ARG A 280 -17.55 15.87 7.53
CA ARG A 280 -17.90 16.66 6.34
C ARG A 280 -18.05 15.77 5.10
N LEU A 281 -17.05 14.96 4.72
CA LEU A 281 -17.08 14.11 3.51
C LEU A 281 -18.16 13.02 3.48
N LEU A 282 -18.67 12.57 4.62
CA LEU A 282 -19.77 11.61 4.70
C LEU A 282 -21.15 12.29 4.74
N SER A 283 -21.21 13.62 4.82
CA SER A 283 -22.46 14.38 4.73
C SER A 283 -22.88 14.54 3.26
N ARG A 284 -24.20 14.57 3.00
CA ARG A 284 -24.75 14.78 1.65
C ARG A 284 -24.34 16.11 1.01
N ASP A 285 -23.99 17.10 1.84
CA ASP A 285 -23.63 18.45 1.44
C ASP A 285 -22.11 18.70 1.48
N ALA A 286 -21.31 17.63 1.55
CA ALA A 286 -19.86 17.74 1.55
C ALA A 286 -19.33 18.25 0.20
N PRO A 287 -18.36 19.19 0.18
CA PRO A 287 -17.56 19.38 -1.02
C PRO A 287 -16.83 18.06 -1.34
N LEU A 288 -16.82 17.68 -2.63
CA LEU A 288 -16.17 16.46 -3.12
C LEU A 288 -14.73 16.31 -2.57
N PRO A 289 -14.20 15.09 -2.38
CA PRO A 289 -12.78 14.85 -2.09
C PRO A 289 -11.86 15.66 -3.02
N ALA A 290 -10.69 16.10 -2.53
CA ALA A 290 -9.78 16.94 -3.33
C ALA A 290 -9.42 16.32 -4.70
N GLN A 291 -9.26 15.00 -4.74
CA GLN A 291 -9.03 14.21 -5.97
C GLN A 291 -10.19 14.27 -6.97
N LEU A 292 -11.42 14.52 -6.51
CA LEU A 292 -12.60 14.68 -7.35
C LEU A 292 -12.89 16.15 -7.69
N ARG A 293 -12.42 17.11 -6.86
CA ARG A 293 -12.59 18.55 -7.14
C ARG A 293 -11.82 19.00 -8.39
N SER A 294 -10.69 18.35 -8.69
CA SER A 294 -9.90 18.59 -9.89
C SER A 294 -10.51 18.00 -11.18
N LEU A 295 -11.49 17.09 -11.07
CA LEU A 295 -12.01 16.35 -12.23
C LEU A 295 -13.05 17.11 -13.04
N ASN A 296 -13.58 18.24 -12.54
CA ASN A 296 -14.59 19.08 -13.20
C ASN A 296 -15.76 18.28 -13.82
N ALA A 297 -16.10 17.13 -13.23
CA ALA A 297 -17.08 16.17 -13.74
C ALA A 297 -18.20 15.96 -12.72
N SER A 298 -19.44 15.83 -13.19
CA SER A 298 -20.56 15.49 -12.32
C SER A 298 -20.46 14.01 -11.93
N VAL A 299 -20.13 13.76 -10.66
CA VAL A 299 -20.14 12.40 -10.09
C VAL A 299 -21.58 12.01 -9.79
N PRO A 300 -22.11 10.90 -10.34
CA PRO A 300 -23.47 10.48 -10.03
C PRO A 300 -23.66 10.21 -8.53
N SER A 301 -24.82 10.56 -7.98
CA SER A 301 -25.11 10.39 -6.55
C SER A 301 -24.95 8.95 -6.04
N TRP A 302 -25.30 7.97 -6.87
CA TRP A 302 -25.14 6.55 -6.52
C TRP A 302 -23.66 6.15 -6.34
N VAL A 303 -22.72 6.79 -7.04
CA VAL A 303 -21.27 6.55 -6.87
C VAL A 303 -20.83 7.08 -5.51
N LEU A 304 -21.27 8.30 -5.18
CA LEU A 304 -20.97 8.91 -3.88
C LEU A 304 -21.53 8.08 -2.72
N ASP A 305 -22.63 7.36 -2.96
CA ASP A 305 -23.27 6.49 -1.99
C ASP A 305 -22.73 5.06 -1.93
N ASP A 306 -21.94 4.63 -2.91
CA ASP A 306 -21.41 3.27 -3.01
C ASP A 306 -20.40 2.98 -1.88
N PRO A 307 -20.54 1.86 -1.15
CA PRO A 307 -19.62 1.49 -0.07
C PRO A 307 -18.16 1.35 -0.49
N VAL A 308 -17.90 0.80 -1.68
CA VAL A 308 -16.53 0.61 -2.19
C VAL A 308 -15.90 1.97 -2.47
N PHE A 309 -16.66 2.88 -3.07
CA PHE A 309 -16.21 4.26 -3.28
C PHE A 309 -15.94 4.97 -1.95
N LYS A 310 -16.88 4.91 -0.99
CA LYS A 310 -16.68 5.49 0.35
C LYS A 310 -15.45 4.92 1.05
N SER A 311 -15.24 3.61 0.97
CA SER A 311 -14.08 2.95 1.57
C SER A 311 -12.77 3.33 0.87
N ALA A 312 -12.78 3.51 -0.45
CA ALA A 312 -11.62 4.01 -1.20
C ALA A 312 -11.26 5.43 -0.78
N MET A 313 -12.26 6.31 -0.60
CA MET A 313 -12.06 7.69 -0.13
C MET A 313 -11.62 7.77 1.33
N GLU A 314 -11.89 6.76 2.15
CA GLU A 314 -11.30 6.65 3.49
C GLU A 314 -9.82 6.27 3.39
N GLY A 315 -9.45 5.23 2.62
CA GLY A 315 -8.05 4.82 2.42
C GLY A 315 -7.20 5.87 1.71
N ALA A 316 -7.78 6.63 0.78
CA ALA A 316 -7.08 7.70 0.09
C ALA A 316 -6.70 8.86 1.01
N LYS A 317 -7.38 9.07 2.14
CA LYS A 317 -6.93 10.02 3.17
C LYS A 317 -5.70 9.48 3.90
N VAL A 318 -5.70 8.20 4.21
CA VAL A 318 -4.59 7.58 4.93
C VAL A 318 -3.28 7.73 4.13
N LEU A 319 -3.34 7.53 2.81
CA LEU A 319 -2.18 7.75 1.93
C LEU A 319 -2.01 9.23 1.50
N GLN A 320 -3.08 10.02 1.31
CA GLN A 320 -3.01 11.36 0.69
C GLN A 320 -3.57 12.54 1.54
N ALA A 321 -3.89 12.42 2.83
CA ALA A 321 -4.44 13.51 3.66
C ALA A 321 -3.56 14.76 3.81
N GLY A 322 -3.81 15.74 2.94
CA GLY A 322 -3.69 17.16 3.22
C GLY A 322 -3.97 17.94 1.96
N ASP A 323 -5.21 18.43 1.86
CA ASP A 323 -5.76 19.53 1.06
C ASP A 323 -4.91 19.98 -0.13
N GLY A 324 -5.33 19.68 -1.35
CA GLY A 324 -6.23 20.62 -2.00
C GLY A 324 -5.55 21.85 -2.60
N HIS A 325 -4.27 21.80 -2.96
CA HIS A 325 -3.63 22.63 -3.98
C HIS A 325 -2.49 21.82 -4.61
N SER A 326 -2.78 21.05 -5.65
CA SER A 326 -1.89 21.01 -6.80
C SER A 326 -2.73 20.61 -8.03
N THR A 327 -3.10 21.64 -8.79
CA THR A 327 -2.82 21.53 -10.23
C THR A 327 -1.38 21.05 -10.32
N HIS A 328 -1.13 19.93 -10.99
CA HIS A 328 0.20 19.40 -11.24
C HIS A 328 1.11 20.49 -11.83
N SER A 329 1.71 21.33 -10.99
CA SER A 329 2.79 22.23 -11.35
C SER A 329 4.09 21.47 -11.13
N ALA A 330 5.08 21.80 -11.95
CA ALA A 330 6.39 21.15 -12.00
C ALA A 330 7.21 21.19 -10.69
N GLU A 331 6.66 21.71 -9.59
CA GLU A 331 7.30 21.80 -8.28
C GLU A 331 7.12 20.52 -7.43
N ASP A 332 6.07 19.71 -7.65
CA ASP A 332 5.90 18.41 -6.97
C ASP A 332 6.80 17.30 -7.58
N ALA A 333 7.51 17.59 -8.68
CA ALA A 333 8.44 16.66 -9.33
C ALA A 333 9.70 16.36 -8.49
N ASP A 334 9.97 17.15 -7.44
CA ASP A 334 11.14 16.99 -6.58
C ASP A 334 10.98 15.88 -5.51
N ASP A 335 9.74 15.56 -5.07
CA ASP A 335 9.45 14.48 -4.08
C ASP A 335 9.59 13.07 -4.72
N ASP A 336 9.64 13.01 -6.06
CA ASP A 336 9.85 11.82 -6.90
C ASP A 336 11.23 11.77 -7.56
N SER A 337 12.17 12.65 -7.16
CA SER A 337 13.53 12.73 -7.73
C SER A 337 14.32 11.41 -7.66
N TRP A 338 13.96 10.52 -6.73
CA TRP A 338 14.53 9.17 -6.65
C TRP A 338 14.11 8.27 -7.82
N ILE A 339 12.93 8.49 -8.44
CA ILE A 339 12.44 7.74 -9.60
C ILE A 339 13.34 7.98 -10.83
N ALA A 340 13.83 9.21 -10.99
CA ALA A 340 14.74 9.57 -12.08
C ALA A 340 16.10 8.83 -11.98
N GLY A 341 16.63 8.65 -10.77
CA GLY A 341 17.87 7.90 -10.53
C GLY A 341 17.77 6.39 -10.80
N VAL A 342 16.56 5.82 -10.86
CA VAL A 342 16.34 4.42 -11.28
C VAL A 342 16.26 4.29 -12.81
N ALA A 343 15.85 5.36 -13.52
CA ALA A 343 15.70 5.35 -14.97
C ALA A 343 17.04 5.36 -15.72
N GLU A 344 18.13 5.87 -15.13
CA GLU A 344 19.48 5.74 -15.71
C GLU A 344 20.00 4.30 -15.71
N LEU A 345 19.38 3.39 -14.95
CA LEU A 345 19.69 1.95 -14.99
C LEU A 345 18.98 1.20 -16.12
N ASP A 346 17.89 1.75 -16.70
CA ASP A 346 17.12 1.11 -17.77
C ASP A 346 17.84 1.16 -19.13
N GLU A 347 18.70 2.15 -19.37
CA GLU A 347 19.52 2.22 -20.60
C GLU A 347 20.53 1.07 -20.71
N PHE A 348 20.93 0.45 -19.60
CA PHE A 348 21.81 -0.73 -19.60
C PHE A 348 21.06 -2.05 -19.87
N VAL A 349 19.73 -2.07 -19.70
CA VAL A 349 18.88 -3.27 -19.84
C VAL A 349 18.38 -3.46 -21.28
N ALA A 350 18.42 -2.42 -22.12
CA ALA A 350 18.02 -2.52 -23.52
C ALA A 350 18.93 -3.42 -24.39
N GLY A 351 20.11 -3.82 -23.89
CA GLY A 351 21.11 -4.60 -24.64
C GLY A 351 21.30 -6.06 -24.22
N ALA A 352 20.67 -6.53 -23.13
CA ALA A 352 20.86 -7.91 -22.65
C ALA A 352 19.76 -8.83 -23.19
N PRO A 353 20.08 -9.88 -23.98
CA PRO A 353 19.08 -10.84 -24.41
C PRO A 353 18.47 -11.52 -23.18
N LEU A 354 17.14 -11.48 -23.07
CA LEU A 354 16.41 -12.41 -22.21
C LEU A 354 16.81 -13.83 -22.60
N PRO A 355 17.11 -14.75 -21.66
CA PRO A 355 17.39 -16.12 -22.02
C PRO A 355 16.18 -16.71 -22.72
N ALA A 356 16.38 -17.12 -23.98
CA ALA A 356 15.36 -17.80 -24.78
C ALA A 356 14.92 -19.10 -24.09
N PRO A 357 13.65 -19.50 -24.20
CA PRO A 357 13.18 -20.73 -23.59
C PRO A 357 13.67 -21.92 -24.43
N GLY A 358 14.68 -22.63 -23.94
CA GLY A 358 15.26 -23.79 -24.62
C GLY A 358 15.56 -24.95 -23.67
N SER A 359 15.12 -26.14 -24.09
CA SER A 359 15.45 -27.48 -23.62
C SER A 359 16.75 -27.65 -22.82
N GLN A 360 16.67 -28.28 -21.64
CA GLN A 360 17.78 -29.02 -21.06
C GLN A 360 17.28 -30.38 -20.58
N ASP A 361 17.68 -31.41 -21.32
CA ASP A 361 17.82 -32.77 -20.82
C ASP A 361 19.08 -32.79 -19.94
N ASP A 362 18.91 -32.96 -18.63
CA ASP A 362 20.01 -33.22 -17.70
C ASP A 362 20.20 -34.74 -17.57
N VAL A 363 21.23 -35.26 -18.21
CA VAL A 363 21.86 -36.53 -17.84
C VAL A 363 22.97 -36.21 -16.83
N LEU A 364 22.79 -36.65 -15.59
CA LEU A 364 23.83 -36.71 -14.57
C LEU A 364 24.91 -37.72 -14.98
N PRO A 365 26.21 -37.48 -14.68
CA PRO A 365 27.13 -38.57 -14.44
C PRO A 365 27.59 -38.62 -12.98
N ALA A 366 27.51 -39.82 -12.43
CA ALA A 366 28.16 -40.26 -11.22
C ALA A 366 29.65 -40.57 -11.49
N GLY A 367 30.49 -40.45 -10.45
CA GLY A 367 31.82 -41.06 -10.42
C GLY A 367 32.87 -40.20 -9.76
N ALA A 368 33.16 -40.46 -8.48
CA ALA A 368 34.42 -40.05 -7.87
C ALA A 368 35.55 -40.98 -8.37
N PRO A 369 36.81 -40.49 -8.41
CA PRO A 369 37.80 -41.19 -7.58
C PRO A 369 38.78 -40.26 -6.84
N GLN A 370 39.43 -40.90 -5.87
CA GLN A 370 40.37 -40.43 -4.86
C GLN A 370 41.70 -39.91 -5.44
N GLY A 371 42.40 -39.07 -4.66
CA GLY A 371 43.86 -38.89 -4.75
C GLY A 371 44.33 -37.43 -4.64
N ALA A 372 44.73 -37.00 -3.44
CA ALA A 372 45.66 -35.88 -3.30
C ALA A 372 47.09 -36.35 -3.64
N PRO A 373 47.96 -35.46 -4.14
CA PRO A 373 49.09 -35.09 -3.30
C PRO A 373 49.47 -33.60 -3.34
N GLU A 374 50.43 -33.31 -2.46
CA GLU A 374 50.94 -32.05 -1.94
C GLU A 374 51.70 -31.15 -2.95
N GLY A 375 51.69 -29.84 -2.65
CA GLY A 375 52.85 -28.94 -2.65
C GLY A 375 53.52 -28.56 -3.97
N TRP A 376 53.39 -27.29 -4.38
CA TRP A 376 54.56 -26.49 -4.80
C TRP A 376 54.30 -24.99 -4.84
N THR A 377 55.34 -24.25 -4.47
CA THR A 377 55.50 -22.81 -4.32
C THR A 377 56.12 -22.18 -5.58
N GLY A 378 55.84 -20.90 -5.87
CA GLY A 378 56.82 -19.99 -6.49
C GLY A 378 56.57 -19.47 -7.91
N THR A 379 56.16 -18.19 -7.97
CA THR A 379 56.65 -17.07 -8.82
C THR A 379 56.75 -17.11 -10.35
N THR A 380 56.09 -16.10 -10.93
CA THR A 380 56.45 -15.20 -12.06
C THR A 380 56.56 -15.72 -13.49
N GLY A 381 55.65 -15.23 -14.34
CA GLY A 381 55.77 -15.15 -15.80
C GLY A 381 54.56 -14.40 -16.36
N GLY A 382 54.77 -13.20 -16.90
CA GLY A 382 53.71 -12.26 -17.28
C GLY A 382 52.93 -12.64 -18.55
N ALA A 383 51.68 -12.20 -18.58
CA ALA A 383 50.82 -12.05 -19.76
C ALA A 383 49.84 -10.88 -19.49
N PRO A 384 49.37 -10.18 -20.53
CA PRO A 384 49.21 -8.72 -20.55
C PRO A 384 47.99 -8.20 -19.78
N GLU A 385 48.10 -6.96 -19.31
CA GLU A 385 47.03 -6.15 -18.75
C GLU A 385 45.77 -6.17 -19.64
N PRO A 386 44.57 -6.43 -19.11
CA PRO A 386 43.36 -6.01 -19.77
C PRO A 386 43.26 -4.48 -19.60
N ALA A 387 43.16 -3.79 -20.73
CA ALA A 387 42.96 -2.35 -20.79
C ALA A 387 41.91 -1.89 -19.77
N GLU A 388 42.32 -0.93 -18.92
CA GLU A 388 41.43 -0.15 -18.07
C GLU A 388 40.38 0.55 -18.94
N GLY A 389 39.25 -0.12 -19.17
CA GLY A 389 38.00 0.58 -19.48
C GLY A 389 37.67 1.47 -18.28
N PRO A 390 37.08 2.66 -18.50
CA PRO A 390 36.93 3.64 -17.43
C PRO A 390 36.15 3.00 -16.29
N THR A 391 36.81 2.87 -15.14
CA THR A 391 36.13 2.68 -13.86
C THR A 391 35.10 3.80 -13.76
N PRO A 392 33.78 3.50 -13.69
CA PRO A 392 32.81 4.55 -13.45
C PRO A 392 33.15 5.12 -12.07
N ASP A 393 33.58 6.38 -12.06
CA ASP A 393 33.71 7.13 -10.83
C ASP A 393 32.29 7.35 -10.28
N TYR A 394 31.87 6.46 -9.38
CA TYR A 394 30.59 6.57 -8.68
C TYR A 394 30.61 7.65 -7.58
N SER A 395 31.60 8.56 -7.58
CA SER A 395 31.51 9.83 -6.84
C SER A 395 30.41 10.74 -7.40
N ALA A 396 29.99 10.57 -8.66
CA ALA A 396 29.00 11.44 -9.31
C ALA A 396 27.51 11.11 -9.02
N ALA A 397 27.21 10.00 -8.32
CA ALA A 397 25.88 9.79 -7.72
C ALA A 397 25.76 10.45 -6.33
N GLN A 398 26.83 11.13 -5.87
CA GLN A 398 26.74 12.21 -4.91
C GLN A 398 26.52 13.51 -5.69
N GLY A 399 25.34 13.65 -6.30
CA GLY A 399 24.82 15.00 -6.45
C GLY A 399 24.73 15.56 -5.04
N GLU A 400 25.58 16.54 -4.74
CA GLU A 400 25.29 17.50 -3.68
C GLU A 400 23.88 18.00 -3.95
N VAL A 401 22.89 17.38 -3.30
CA VAL A 401 21.65 18.06 -3.02
C VAL A 401 22.13 19.22 -2.18
N SER A 402 22.21 20.39 -2.81
CA SER A 402 22.65 21.59 -2.13
C SER A 402 21.91 21.63 -0.81
N MET A 403 22.64 21.81 0.29
CA MET A 403 22.06 22.28 1.53
C MET A 403 21.51 23.70 1.27
N LYS A 404 20.45 23.80 0.45
CA LYS A 404 19.43 24.78 0.71
C LYS A 404 18.86 24.32 2.04
N ALA A 405 19.35 24.98 3.09
CA ALA A 405 18.58 25.18 4.29
C ALA A 405 17.13 25.34 3.82
N PHE A 406 16.26 24.40 4.21
CA PHE A 406 14.83 24.61 4.18
C PHE A 406 14.55 25.68 5.24
N ALA A 407 15.06 26.90 5.03
CA ALA A 407 14.73 28.08 5.78
C ALA A 407 13.35 28.53 5.32
N GLU A 408 12.35 27.77 5.75
CA GLU A 408 10.98 28.18 6.07
C GLU A 408 10.33 27.03 6.88
N GLU A 409 11.05 26.57 7.93
CA GLU A 409 10.60 25.57 8.90
C GLU A 409 9.57 26.20 9.86
N GLY A 410 8.30 25.83 9.72
CA GLY A 410 7.43 25.78 10.90
C GLY A 410 7.90 24.63 11.80
N PRO A 411 7.89 24.77 13.13
CA PRO A 411 8.45 23.75 14.01
C PRO A 411 7.67 22.45 13.82
N GLY A 412 8.38 21.32 13.74
CA GLY A 412 7.79 19.97 13.79
C GLY A 412 6.88 19.78 15.02
N ALA A 413 6.28 18.61 15.16
CA ALA A 413 5.38 18.31 16.28
C ALA A 413 5.93 18.80 17.63
N ALA A 414 5.09 19.44 18.44
CA ALA A 414 5.51 20.04 19.70
C ALA A 414 6.23 19.01 20.59
N VAL A 415 7.31 19.42 21.24
CA VAL A 415 8.12 18.54 22.11
C VAL A 415 7.24 17.91 23.18
N GLY A 416 7.43 16.61 23.43
CA GLY A 416 6.66 15.85 24.41
C GLY A 416 5.34 15.26 23.88
N THR A 417 4.91 15.63 22.67
CA THR A 417 3.74 15.02 22.02
C THR A 417 4.02 13.60 21.53
N LEU A 418 2.94 12.86 21.25
CA LEU A 418 2.97 11.51 20.69
C LEU A 418 3.63 11.48 19.32
N ALA A 419 3.29 12.42 18.43
CA ALA A 419 3.94 12.56 17.12
C ALA A 419 5.45 12.83 17.28
N ALA A 420 5.85 13.75 18.17
CA ALA A 420 7.27 14.00 18.43
C ALA A 420 7.99 12.75 18.94
N TRP A 421 7.38 12.00 19.86
CA TRP A 421 7.94 10.75 20.35
C TRP A 421 8.10 9.73 19.22
N LEU A 422 7.10 9.52 18.37
CA LEU A 422 7.21 8.59 17.24
C LEU A 422 8.41 8.90 16.33
N TYR A 423 8.75 10.18 16.19
CA TYR A 423 9.93 10.66 15.45
C TYR A 423 11.17 10.89 16.32
N GLY A 424 11.35 10.04 17.34
CA GLY A 424 12.58 10.03 18.12
C GLY A 424 12.68 11.17 19.12
N ASP A 425 11.56 11.74 19.57
CA ASP A 425 11.52 13.01 20.31
C ASP A 425 12.08 14.16 19.44
N ASN A 426 11.64 14.21 18.18
CA ASN A 426 12.09 15.12 17.11
C ASN A 426 13.58 14.97 16.73
N LEU A 427 14.17 13.78 16.85
CA LEU A 427 15.51 13.50 16.31
C LEU A 427 15.56 13.65 14.79
N VAL A 428 14.44 13.46 14.11
CA VAL A 428 14.22 13.74 12.69
C VAL A 428 12.93 14.53 12.54
N ASP A 429 12.65 15.01 11.33
CA ASP A 429 11.42 15.72 11.02
C ASP A 429 10.19 14.89 11.44
N SER A 430 9.36 15.50 12.28
CA SER A 430 8.12 14.92 12.80
C SER A 430 6.88 15.43 12.09
N GLY A 431 7.07 16.19 11.01
CA GLY A 431 6.00 16.74 10.19
C GLY A 431 5.21 17.83 10.91
N ARG A 432 4.33 18.48 10.16
CA ARG A 432 3.49 19.56 10.67
C ARG A 432 2.25 18.96 11.33
N HIS A 433 1.86 19.45 12.49
CA HIS A 433 0.65 18.98 13.17
C HIS A 433 -0.62 19.05 12.28
N SER A 434 -0.72 20.08 11.43
CA SER A 434 -1.83 20.26 10.48
C SER A 434 -1.82 19.31 9.26
N SER A 435 -0.72 18.58 9.00
CA SER A 435 -0.56 17.72 7.83
C SER A 435 -1.02 16.28 8.04
N GLY A 436 -1.61 15.96 9.20
CA GLY A 436 -2.15 14.61 9.47
C GLY A 436 -1.05 13.57 9.64
N VAL A 437 0.03 13.92 10.35
CA VAL A 437 1.18 13.02 10.58
C VAL A 437 0.76 11.76 11.34
N VAL A 438 -0.05 11.92 12.37
CA VAL A 438 -0.65 10.83 13.16
C VAL A 438 -2.05 11.26 13.54
N ASP A 439 -3.05 10.52 13.09
CA ASP A 439 -4.45 10.80 13.39
C ASP A 439 -4.91 10.11 14.69
N LYS A 440 -6.01 10.62 15.23
CA LYS A 440 -6.71 10.00 16.35
C LYS A 440 -6.93 8.50 16.11
N ASP A 441 -6.59 7.73 17.14
CA ASP A 441 -6.70 6.28 17.27
C ASP A 441 -5.64 5.45 16.53
N GLU A 442 -4.73 6.06 15.75
CA GLU A 442 -3.75 5.31 14.95
C GLU A 442 -2.67 4.61 15.80
N VAL A 443 -2.29 5.21 16.92
CA VAL A 443 -1.43 4.56 17.92
C VAL A 443 -2.29 3.70 18.84
N VAL A 444 -2.39 2.44 18.48
CA VAL A 444 -3.26 1.47 19.13
C VAL A 444 -2.53 0.19 19.43
N MET A 445 -3.01 -0.61 20.38
CA MET A 445 -2.53 -1.97 20.62
C MET A 445 -3.68 -2.92 20.90
N THR A 446 -3.59 -4.14 20.40
CA THR A 446 -4.52 -5.22 20.73
C THR A 446 -3.82 -6.29 21.57
N CYS A 447 -4.47 -6.74 22.64
CA CYS A 447 -3.90 -7.71 23.57
C CYS A 447 -4.97 -8.44 24.38
N ARG A 448 -4.55 -9.36 25.26
CA ARG A 448 -5.44 -10.00 26.24
C ARG A 448 -5.06 -9.56 27.65
N VAL A 449 -6.08 -9.36 28.48
CA VAL A 449 -5.91 -9.21 29.94
C VAL A 449 -5.47 -10.57 30.49
N SER A 450 -4.28 -10.67 31.08
CA SER A 450 -3.79 -11.88 31.72
C SER A 450 -4.23 -11.98 33.19
N ALA A 451 -4.28 -10.85 33.89
CA ALA A 451 -4.78 -10.77 35.27
C ALA A 451 -5.35 -9.38 35.57
N VAL A 452 -6.17 -9.30 36.61
CA VAL A 452 -6.75 -8.05 37.12
C VAL A 452 -6.35 -7.90 38.58
N GLY A 453 -5.71 -6.80 38.93
CA GLY A 453 -5.37 -6.44 40.31
C GLY A 453 -6.16 -5.23 40.80
N ASN A 454 -5.83 -4.76 42.00
CA ASN A 454 -6.42 -3.52 42.52
C ASN A 454 -5.79 -2.30 41.83
N GLY A 455 -6.55 -1.60 40.97
CA GLY A 455 -6.07 -0.41 40.24
C GLY A 455 -5.13 -0.69 39.06
N TYR A 456 -4.99 -1.94 38.61
CA TYR A 456 -4.19 -2.28 37.43
C TYR A 456 -4.66 -3.56 36.76
N ILE A 457 -4.26 -3.75 35.50
CA ILE A 457 -4.31 -5.04 34.79
C ILE A 457 -2.91 -5.50 34.40
N LEU A 458 -2.74 -6.81 34.26
CA LEU A 458 -1.64 -7.38 33.50
C LEU A 458 -2.14 -7.73 32.10
N ILE A 459 -1.32 -7.49 31.08
CA ILE A 459 -1.58 -7.89 29.69
C ILE A 459 -0.63 -9.00 29.24
N ASP A 460 -1.02 -9.71 28.18
CA ASP A 460 -0.32 -10.92 27.70
C ASP A 460 0.98 -10.66 26.92
N ARG A 461 1.40 -9.40 26.82
CA ARG A 461 2.61 -8.95 26.14
C ARG A 461 3.04 -7.56 26.62
N ALA A 462 4.25 -7.16 26.28
CA ALA A 462 4.77 -5.84 26.66
C ALA A 462 4.19 -4.72 25.76
N MET A 463 4.02 -3.53 26.34
CA MET A 463 3.65 -2.31 25.62
C MET A 463 4.77 -1.89 24.65
N PRO A 464 4.49 -1.71 23.35
CA PRO A 464 5.49 -1.29 22.37
C PRO A 464 5.72 0.24 22.37
N PHE A 465 4.84 1.01 22.99
CA PHE A 465 4.91 2.46 23.14
C PHE A 465 4.47 2.87 24.56
N PRO A 466 4.93 4.03 25.07
CA PRO A 466 4.55 4.47 26.40
C PRO A 466 3.18 5.13 26.41
N VAL A 467 2.64 5.38 27.61
CA VAL A 467 1.59 6.37 27.85
C VAL A 467 2.16 7.40 28.82
N LYS A 468 2.40 8.63 28.35
CA LYS A 468 2.97 9.74 29.14
C LYS A 468 1.85 10.66 29.65
N THR A 469 1.13 10.24 30.68
CA THR A 469 -0.03 11.00 31.20
C THR A 469 0.34 12.39 31.72
N GLU A 470 1.56 12.53 32.24
CA GLU A 470 2.17 13.79 32.66
C GLU A 470 2.40 14.77 31.50
N ALA A 471 2.54 14.26 30.27
CA ALA A 471 2.65 15.05 29.04
C ALA A 471 1.29 15.23 28.34
N GLY A 472 0.19 14.90 29.02
CA GLY A 472 -1.17 15.05 28.48
C GLY A 472 -1.62 13.91 27.56
N TRP A 473 -0.86 12.81 27.45
CA TRP A 473 -1.29 11.65 26.68
C TRP A 473 -2.42 10.92 27.39
N ARG A 474 -3.41 10.47 26.62
CA ARG A 474 -4.64 9.84 27.09
C ARG A 474 -4.67 8.40 26.60
N GLY A 475 -4.57 7.46 27.53
CA GLY A 475 -4.76 6.04 27.25
C GLY A 475 -6.18 5.60 27.58
N SER A 476 -6.87 4.94 26.65
CA SER A 476 -8.18 4.33 26.90
C SER A 476 -8.19 2.84 26.53
N ILE A 477 -8.89 2.04 27.32
CA ILE A 477 -9.00 0.59 27.13
C ILE A 477 -10.43 0.27 26.74
N HIS A 478 -10.60 -0.35 25.58
CA HIS A 478 -11.90 -0.73 25.02
C HIS A 478 -11.97 -2.24 24.82
N ILE A 479 -13.19 -2.80 24.83
CA ILE A 479 -13.39 -4.17 24.40
C ILE A 479 -13.03 -4.31 22.92
N GLU A 480 -12.23 -5.30 22.57
CA GLU A 480 -11.92 -5.60 21.18
C GLU A 480 -13.01 -6.51 20.59
N TRP A 481 -13.69 -6.03 19.56
CA TRP A 481 -14.74 -6.75 18.85
C TRP A 481 -14.69 -6.40 17.36
N PRO A 482 -13.81 -7.04 16.59
CA PRO A 482 -13.78 -6.84 15.13
C PRO A 482 -15.08 -7.35 14.50
N SER A 483 -15.68 -6.57 13.59
CA SER A 483 -16.88 -7.02 12.87
C SER A 483 -16.57 -8.04 11.77
N ILE A 484 -15.32 -8.03 11.29
CA ILE A 484 -14.76 -9.05 10.41
C ILE A 484 -13.60 -9.72 11.13
N GLU A 485 -13.78 -11.02 11.39
CA GLU A 485 -12.78 -11.91 11.96
C GLU A 485 -12.93 -13.30 11.34
N ASP A 486 -11.82 -14.04 11.24
CA ASP A 486 -11.79 -15.39 10.68
C ASP A 486 -12.35 -15.47 9.24
N SER A 487 -12.08 -14.42 8.45
CA SER A 487 -12.45 -14.30 7.04
C SER A 487 -11.20 -14.23 6.17
N GLY A 488 -11.31 -14.61 4.90
CA GLY A 488 -10.17 -14.50 4.00
C GLY A 488 -10.44 -14.91 2.57
N ILE A 489 -9.40 -14.79 1.76
CA ILE A 489 -9.38 -15.21 0.36
C ILE A 489 -8.20 -16.13 0.13
N GLU A 490 -8.45 -17.25 -0.56
CA GLU A 490 -7.43 -18.27 -0.76
C GLU A 490 -7.58 -19.10 -2.03
N ARG A 491 -6.44 -19.64 -2.48
CA ARG A 491 -6.35 -20.68 -3.52
C ARG A 491 -6.92 -20.26 -4.87
N LEU A 492 -6.58 -19.08 -5.37
CA LEU A 492 -7.06 -18.60 -6.67
C LEU A 492 -6.10 -17.61 -7.32
N THR A 493 -6.36 -17.29 -8.58
CA THR A 493 -5.74 -16.19 -9.31
C THR A 493 -6.74 -15.05 -9.46
N VAL A 494 -6.33 -13.81 -9.17
CA VAL A 494 -7.01 -12.58 -9.60
C VAL A 494 -6.24 -12.02 -10.78
N ARG A 495 -6.89 -11.82 -11.92
CA ARG A 495 -6.22 -11.35 -13.14
C ARG A 495 -7.00 -10.20 -13.77
N PHE A 496 -6.37 -9.05 -13.88
CA PHE A 496 -6.89 -7.94 -14.67
C PHE A 496 -6.53 -8.10 -16.15
N LYS A 497 -7.32 -7.44 -17.01
CA LYS A 497 -6.91 -7.15 -18.38
C LYS A 497 -5.54 -6.46 -18.36
N HIS A 498 -4.65 -6.83 -19.27
CA HIS A 498 -3.39 -6.10 -19.41
C HIS A 498 -3.66 -4.69 -19.93
N SER A 499 -2.99 -3.72 -19.31
CA SER A 499 -2.97 -2.32 -19.71
C SER A 499 -1.60 -1.74 -19.43
N MET A 500 -1.19 -0.74 -20.21
CA MET A 500 -0.03 0.08 -19.88
C MET A 500 -0.34 0.95 -18.66
N VAL A 501 0.67 1.22 -17.85
CA VAL A 501 0.63 2.11 -16.67
C VAL A 501 1.34 3.41 -17.05
N GLY A 502 0.73 4.54 -16.71
CA GLY A 502 1.29 5.87 -16.95
C GLY A 502 2.27 6.30 -15.85
N PRO A 503 2.56 7.61 -15.72
CA PRO A 503 3.35 8.17 -14.63
C PRO A 503 2.79 7.87 -13.23
N HIS A 504 3.56 8.17 -12.18
CA HIS A 504 3.11 8.07 -10.80
C HIS A 504 1.75 8.79 -10.60
N HIS A 505 0.86 8.19 -9.80
CA HIS A 505 -0.52 8.61 -9.55
C HIS A 505 -1.52 8.52 -10.72
N THR A 506 -1.19 7.84 -11.82
CA THR A 506 -2.05 7.73 -13.02
C THR A 506 -2.79 6.39 -13.17
N ASP A 507 -3.37 5.89 -12.08
CA ASP A 507 -4.04 4.58 -12.06
C ASP A 507 -5.50 4.68 -12.52
N LYS A 508 -5.99 3.69 -13.27
CA LYS A 508 -7.44 3.53 -13.53
C LYS A 508 -8.13 2.70 -12.44
N GLY A 509 -7.38 2.12 -11.51
CA GLY A 509 -7.91 1.37 -10.38
C GLY A 509 -8.12 -0.10 -10.68
N TYR A 510 -7.14 -0.75 -11.32
CA TYR A 510 -7.07 -2.21 -11.38
C TYR A 510 -6.63 -2.78 -10.01
N ASN A 511 -7.46 -2.57 -8.99
CA ASN A 511 -7.13 -2.87 -7.60
C ASN A 511 -7.78 -4.19 -7.16
N ALA A 512 -6.97 -5.16 -6.74
CA ALA A 512 -7.44 -6.53 -6.51
C ALA A 512 -8.21 -6.68 -5.19
N ILE A 513 -7.51 -6.62 -4.05
CA ILE A 513 -8.07 -6.99 -2.75
C ILE A 513 -7.92 -5.82 -1.79
N GLN A 514 -9.04 -5.39 -1.19
CA GLN A 514 -9.04 -4.45 -0.07
C GLN A 514 -9.66 -5.09 1.17
N VAL A 515 -9.01 -4.91 2.31
CA VAL A 515 -9.54 -5.29 3.62
C VAL A 515 -9.42 -4.10 4.54
N THR A 516 -10.53 -3.70 5.15
CA THR A 516 -10.59 -2.59 6.10
C THR A 516 -11.21 -3.02 7.43
N ASN A 517 -10.68 -2.50 8.53
CA ASN A 517 -11.26 -2.62 9.88
C ASN A 517 -11.56 -4.07 10.32
N ALA A 518 -10.61 -4.97 10.11
CA ALA A 518 -10.76 -6.39 10.42
C ALA A 518 -9.60 -6.90 11.29
N ALA A 519 -9.75 -8.09 11.85
CA ALA A 519 -8.65 -8.75 12.54
C ALA A 519 -8.67 -10.25 12.27
N ASN A 520 -7.52 -10.92 12.40
CA ASN A 520 -7.41 -12.36 12.16
C ASN A 520 -7.99 -12.75 10.79
N VAL A 521 -7.65 -12.00 9.74
CA VAL A 521 -8.01 -12.32 8.36
C VAL A 521 -6.82 -12.88 7.59
N TRP A 522 -7.05 -13.40 6.38
CA TRP A 522 -5.96 -13.85 5.53
C TRP A 522 -6.16 -13.62 4.03
N VAL A 523 -5.04 -13.41 3.34
CA VAL A 523 -4.86 -13.66 1.89
C VAL A 523 -3.81 -14.76 1.76
N ARG A 524 -4.20 -15.94 1.27
CA ARG A 524 -3.29 -17.10 1.25
C ARG A 524 -3.32 -17.89 -0.05
N ASN A 525 -2.16 -18.22 -0.62
CA ASN A 525 -2.08 -18.96 -1.87
C ASN A 525 -2.87 -18.24 -2.97
N VAL A 526 -2.54 -16.97 -3.22
CA VAL A 526 -3.19 -16.12 -4.23
C VAL A 526 -2.16 -15.57 -5.22
N THR A 527 -2.49 -15.62 -6.51
CA THR A 527 -1.71 -14.93 -7.55
C THR A 527 -2.49 -13.73 -8.04
N ILE A 528 -1.86 -12.55 -8.09
CA ILE A 528 -2.47 -11.32 -8.60
C ILE A 528 -1.67 -10.88 -9.83
N LEU A 529 -2.38 -10.71 -10.95
CA LEU A 529 -1.79 -10.39 -12.24
C LEU A 529 -2.35 -9.08 -12.81
N ASN A 530 -1.45 -8.22 -13.30
CA ASN A 530 -1.75 -6.97 -14.00
C ASN A 530 -2.51 -5.93 -13.14
N SER A 531 -2.28 -5.88 -11.84
CA SER A 531 -2.95 -4.93 -10.94
C SER A 531 -2.23 -3.60 -10.83
N ASP A 532 -2.97 -2.51 -10.70
CA ASP A 532 -2.43 -1.22 -10.23
C ASP A 532 -2.12 -1.31 -8.73
N THR A 533 -3.06 -1.87 -7.97
CA THR A 533 -2.89 -2.22 -6.54
C THR A 533 -3.16 -3.70 -6.28
N GLY A 534 -2.21 -4.41 -5.65
CA GLY A 534 -2.37 -5.82 -5.30
C GLY A 534 -3.26 -6.04 -4.07
N ILE A 535 -2.73 -5.78 -2.89
CA ILE A 535 -3.45 -5.98 -1.62
C ILE A 535 -3.36 -4.72 -0.77
N TYR A 536 -4.51 -4.21 -0.33
CA TYR A 536 -4.60 -3.06 0.56
C TYR A 536 -5.22 -3.46 1.90
N TYR A 537 -4.42 -3.40 2.97
CA TYR A 537 -4.86 -3.61 4.34
C TYR A 537 -4.85 -2.29 5.09
N SER A 538 -6.01 -1.85 5.57
CA SER A 538 -6.15 -0.68 6.44
C SER A 538 -6.87 -1.04 7.75
N TRP A 539 -6.32 -0.64 8.90
CA TRP A 539 -6.84 -1.00 10.23
C TRP A 539 -6.94 -2.53 10.46
N ILE A 540 -5.96 -3.27 9.95
CA ILE A 540 -5.94 -4.73 10.05
C ILE A 540 -5.01 -5.19 11.18
N HIS A 541 -5.47 -6.14 12.00
CA HIS A 541 -4.67 -6.65 13.11
C HIS A 541 -4.50 -8.17 13.07
N ARG A 542 -3.34 -8.68 13.50
CA ARG A 542 -3.08 -10.12 13.71
C ARG A 542 -3.48 -10.99 12.51
N SER A 543 -3.18 -10.52 11.31
CA SER A 543 -3.64 -11.13 10.06
C SER A 543 -2.47 -11.65 9.22
N LEU A 544 -2.78 -12.40 8.17
CA LEU A 544 -1.80 -13.13 7.38
C LEU A 544 -1.90 -12.81 5.88
N ILE A 545 -0.80 -12.40 5.28
CA ILE A 545 -0.60 -12.47 3.83
C ILE A 545 0.49 -13.51 3.58
N GLN A 546 0.15 -14.60 2.88
CA GLN A 546 1.07 -15.73 2.75
C GLN A 546 0.97 -16.44 1.41
N ASP A 547 2.11 -16.84 0.85
CA ASP A 547 2.16 -17.53 -0.46
C ASP A 547 1.45 -16.71 -1.55
N VAL A 548 1.77 -15.42 -1.60
CA VAL A 548 1.20 -14.47 -2.58
C VAL A 548 2.22 -14.16 -3.65
N THR A 549 1.80 -14.23 -4.91
CA THR A 549 2.59 -13.77 -6.05
C THR A 549 1.91 -12.56 -6.70
N LEU A 550 2.65 -11.46 -6.82
CA LEU A 550 2.29 -10.29 -7.61
C LEU A 550 3.11 -10.31 -8.89
N GLY A 551 2.45 -10.18 -10.04
CA GLY A 551 3.14 -10.21 -11.32
C GLY A 551 2.33 -9.61 -12.46
N VAL A 552 2.88 -9.75 -13.65
CA VAL A 552 2.25 -9.31 -14.90
C VAL A 552 2.29 -10.42 -15.93
N THR A 553 1.31 -10.43 -16.84
CA THR A 553 1.33 -11.35 -17.98
C THR A 553 2.27 -10.87 -19.07
N GLN A 554 2.48 -9.55 -19.16
CA GLN A 554 3.41 -8.84 -20.04
C GLN A 554 3.82 -7.53 -19.35
N PRO A 555 5.01 -6.96 -19.62
CA PRO A 555 5.39 -5.67 -19.06
C PRO A 555 4.28 -4.61 -19.25
N ARG A 556 4.00 -3.85 -18.20
CA ARG A 556 3.01 -2.77 -18.21
C ARG A 556 3.65 -1.38 -18.22
N VAL A 557 4.98 -1.32 -18.24
CA VAL A 557 5.79 -0.10 -18.26
C VAL A 557 5.61 0.62 -19.58
N ASN A 558 5.12 1.85 -19.54
CA ASN A 558 5.02 2.70 -20.72
C ASN A 558 6.40 3.29 -21.08
N PRO A 559 7.00 2.94 -22.25
CA PRO A 559 8.32 3.44 -22.63
C PRO A 559 8.40 4.96 -22.83
N GLN A 560 7.26 5.64 -23.00
CA GLN A 560 7.20 7.09 -23.11
C GLN A 560 7.35 7.81 -21.75
N HIS A 561 7.28 7.07 -20.64
CA HIS A 561 7.40 7.63 -19.29
C HIS A 561 8.62 7.03 -18.59
N ARG A 562 9.70 7.82 -18.49
CA ARG A 562 10.89 7.43 -17.71
C ARG A 562 10.46 7.14 -16.26
N GLY A 563 10.90 6.00 -15.73
CA GLY A 563 10.56 5.58 -14.35
C GLY A 563 9.17 4.95 -14.19
N ALA A 564 8.48 4.56 -15.27
CA ALA A 564 7.24 3.82 -15.16
C ALA A 564 7.46 2.41 -14.59
N PHE A 565 6.55 1.97 -13.70
CA PHE A 565 6.56 0.65 -13.08
C PHE A 565 5.37 -0.18 -13.56
N ASN A 566 5.30 -1.45 -13.15
CA ASN A 566 4.23 -2.37 -13.59
C ASN A 566 2.90 -2.21 -12.84
N GLY A 567 2.88 -1.32 -11.85
CA GLY A 567 1.75 -0.95 -11.01
C GLY A 567 2.21 0.04 -9.94
N HIS A 568 1.27 0.52 -9.13
CA HIS A 568 1.52 1.54 -8.13
C HIS A 568 1.86 0.93 -6.77
N HIS A 569 0.95 0.14 -6.18
CA HIS A 569 1.17 -0.53 -4.88
C HIS A 569 1.08 -2.06 -5.00
N GLY A 570 2.13 -2.77 -4.59
CA GLY A 570 2.09 -4.23 -4.51
C GLY A 570 1.24 -4.68 -3.32
N ILE A 571 1.76 -4.49 -2.11
CA ILE A 571 1.03 -4.66 -0.85
C ILE A 571 1.16 -3.39 -0.03
N THR A 572 0.04 -2.92 0.52
CA THR A 572 -0.01 -1.78 1.44
C THR A 572 -0.55 -2.21 2.79
N LEU A 573 0.19 -1.88 3.85
CA LEU A 573 -0.23 -1.99 5.24
C LEU A 573 -0.32 -0.59 5.84
N THR A 574 -1.52 -0.05 5.96
CA THR A 574 -1.75 1.22 6.65
C THR A 574 -2.48 0.97 7.95
N GLU A 575 -2.07 1.69 8.99
CA GLU A 575 -2.54 1.44 10.35
C GLU A 575 -2.45 -0.05 10.71
N GLY A 576 -2.99 -0.44 11.87
CA GLY A 576 -3.04 -1.85 12.20
C GLY A 576 -1.69 -2.45 12.61
N GLN A 577 -1.77 -3.66 13.17
CA GLN A 577 -0.63 -4.23 13.89
C GLN A 577 -0.53 -5.73 13.86
N MET A 578 0.71 -6.21 14.01
CA MET A 578 1.00 -7.63 14.17
C MET A 578 0.50 -8.46 12.97
N ASN A 579 0.48 -7.87 11.78
CA ASN A 579 0.25 -8.63 10.56
C ASN A 579 1.54 -9.31 10.13
N LEU A 580 1.41 -10.50 9.54
CA LEU A 580 2.52 -11.25 8.96
C LEU A 580 2.37 -11.30 7.45
N VAL A 581 3.35 -10.77 6.73
CA VAL A 581 3.57 -11.01 5.31
C VAL A 581 4.68 -12.03 5.19
N SER A 582 4.41 -13.20 4.62
CA SER A 582 5.40 -14.26 4.47
C SER A 582 5.37 -14.90 3.09
N ARG A 583 6.54 -15.15 2.50
CA ARG A 583 6.64 -15.77 1.16
C ARG A 583 5.83 -14.98 0.11
N LEU A 584 5.98 -13.65 0.16
CA LEU A 584 5.55 -12.77 -0.93
C LEU A 584 6.58 -12.85 -2.06
N ARG A 585 6.09 -12.96 -3.29
CA ARG A 585 6.89 -12.85 -4.50
C ARG A 585 6.39 -11.66 -5.33
N VAL A 586 7.26 -10.69 -5.57
CA VAL A 586 6.98 -9.57 -6.49
C VAL A 586 7.82 -9.75 -7.75
N SER A 587 7.23 -10.38 -8.78
CA SER A 587 7.96 -10.77 -9.98
C SER A 587 8.14 -9.64 -10.99
N ALA A 588 7.40 -8.55 -10.84
CA ALA A 588 7.53 -7.32 -11.63
C ALA A 588 7.40 -6.13 -10.67
N PRO A 589 8.32 -5.15 -10.73
CA PRO A 589 8.38 -4.09 -9.73
C PRO A 589 7.19 -3.14 -9.85
N PHE A 590 6.65 -2.76 -8.70
CA PHE A 590 5.69 -1.67 -8.51
C PHE A 590 6.44 -0.41 -8.06
N ILE A 591 5.83 0.77 -8.19
CA ILE A 591 6.40 2.00 -7.60
C ILE A 591 6.68 1.74 -6.11
N HIS A 592 5.69 1.18 -5.42
CA HIS A 592 5.79 0.72 -4.04
C HIS A 592 5.45 -0.77 -3.93
N ASP A 593 6.46 -1.64 -3.83
CA ASP A 593 6.25 -3.09 -3.73
C ASP A 593 5.60 -3.48 -2.40
N ILE A 594 6.14 -2.93 -1.31
CA ILE A 594 5.69 -3.17 0.06
C ILE A 594 5.62 -1.82 0.78
N SER A 595 4.42 -1.27 0.90
CA SER A 595 4.16 -0.01 1.60
C SER A 595 3.77 -0.24 3.04
N ILE A 596 4.37 0.50 3.96
CA ILE A 596 3.94 0.65 5.34
C ILE A 596 3.75 2.14 5.65
N ALA A 597 2.60 2.50 6.21
CA ALA A 597 2.22 3.89 6.49
C ALA A 597 1.34 4.02 7.75
N SER A 598 1.09 5.26 8.17
CA SER A 598 0.01 5.67 9.10
C SER A 598 0.02 4.91 10.42
N ALA A 599 1.14 5.04 11.15
CA ALA A 599 1.40 4.37 12.41
C ALA A 599 1.28 2.82 12.40
N ALA A 600 1.22 2.19 11.21
CA ALA A 600 1.28 0.75 11.09
C ALA A 600 2.53 0.25 11.83
N SER A 601 2.31 -0.71 12.72
CA SER A 601 3.33 -1.05 13.71
C SER A 601 3.32 -2.52 14.12
N MET A 602 4.46 -3.01 14.59
CA MET A 602 4.62 -4.41 14.98
C MET A 602 4.33 -5.42 13.85
N ASN A 603 4.24 -4.98 12.59
CA ASN A 603 4.07 -5.86 11.45
C ASN A 603 5.39 -6.55 11.10
N VAL A 604 5.28 -7.74 10.49
CA VAL A 604 6.43 -8.54 10.08
C VAL A 604 6.33 -8.85 8.60
N VAL A 605 7.39 -8.55 7.86
CA VAL A 605 7.59 -9.04 6.49
C VAL A 605 8.78 -10.00 6.51
N THR A 606 8.58 -11.22 6.02
CA THR A 606 9.63 -12.24 6.10
C THR A 606 9.62 -13.22 4.92
N GLU A 607 10.79 -13.76 4.58
CA GLU A 607 10.92 -14.82 3.56
C GLU A 607 10.36 -14.44 2.20
N SER A 608 10.37 -13.15 1.89
CA SER A 608 9.84 -12.58 0.66
C SER A 608 10.98 -12.23 -0.29
N ASN A 609 10.66 -12.23 -1.59
CA ASN A 609 11.60 -11.89 -2.64
C ASN A 609 10.92 -11.12 -3.77
N GLY A 610 11.72 -10.40 -4.55
CA GLY A 610 11.23 -9.77 -5.77
C GLY A 610 12.37 -9.42 -6.70
N PHE A 611 12.01 -8.90 -7.87
CA PHE A 611 12.94 -8.54 -8.93
C PHE A 611 13.93 -7.45 -8.49
N ASN A 612 13.41 -6.37 -7.90
CA ASN A 612 14.18 -5.31 -7.27
C ASN A 612 13.30 -4.64 -6.20
N LEU A 613 13.24 -5.23 -5.00
CA LEU A 613 12.25 -4.85 -4.00
C LEU A 613 12.53 -3.46 -3.40
N ASN A 614 11.50 -2.65 -3.18
CA ASN A 614 11.53 -1.58 -2.19
C ASN A 614 10.61 -1.86 -0.99
N ILE A 615 10.99 -1.29 0.15
CA ILE A 615 10.21 -1.26 1.38
C ILE A 615 9.84 0.20 1.60
N ASP A 616 8.75 0.60 0.97
CA ASP A 616 8.22 1.95 0.97
C ASP A 616 7.68 2.30 2.38
N HIS A 617 8.40 3.17 3.08
CA HIS A 617 7.93 3.78 4.31
C HIS A 617 7.24 5.09 3.95
N HIS A 618 5.93 5.02 3.73
CA HIS A 618 5.15 6.05 3.04
C HIS A 618 4.80 7.25 3.94
N ARG A 619 5.71 7.61 4.85
CA ARG A 619 5.56 8.64 5.92
C ARG A 619 4.38 8.35 6.84
N THR A 620 3.98 9.32 7.67
CA THR A 620 2.95 9.17 8.73
C THR A 620 3.32 8.14 9.80
N ALA A 621 4.56 8.23 10.27
CA ALA A 621 5.09 7.52 11.44
C ALA A 621 4.94 5.99 11.49
N PRO A 622 5.10 5.20 10.41
CA PRO A 622 5.15 3.75 10.52
C PRO A 622 6.32 3.36 11.42
N PHE A 623 6.08 2.60 12.49
CA PHE A 623 7.06 2.42 13.56
C PHE A 623 7.12 0.97 14.06
N ALA A 624 8.25 0.56 14.63
CA ALA A 624 8.36 -0.75 15.26
C ALA A 624 8.05 -1.96 14.34
N ASN A 625 8.15 -1.85 13.01
CA ASN A 625 7.98 -2.97 12.09
C ASN A 625 9.28 -3.78 11.93
N LEU A 626 9.15 -5.05 11.55
CA LEU A 626 10.26 -5.96 11.32
C LEU A 626 10.26 -6.46 9.88
N PHE A 627 11.35 -6.22 9.17
CA PHE A 627 11.63 -6.79 7.86
C PHE A 627 12.79 -7.75 8.02
N THR A 628 12.54 -9.06 7.84
CA THR A 628 13.54 -10.07 8.19
C THR A 628 13.69 -11.18 7.16
N ASN A 629 14.93 -11.44 6.76
CA ASN A 629 15.29 -12.46 5.77
C ASN A 629 14.58 -12.24 4.42
N LEU A 630 14.82 -11.07 3.80
CA LEU A 630 14.25 -10.71 2.50
C LEU A 630 15.34 -10.67 1.44
N ASN A 631 15.06 -11.28 0.28
CA ASN A 631 15.88 -11.13 -0.92
C ASN A 631 15.36 -9.92 -1.71
N MET A 632 16.15 -8.85 -1.71
CA MET A 632 15.80 -7.58 -2.33
C MET A 632 15.98 -7.59 -3.86
N GLY A 633 16.34 -8.74 -4.45
CA GLY A 633 16.62 -8.83 -5.88
C GLY A 633 17.89 -8.07 -6.22
N TRP A 634 17.84 -7.15 -7.17
CA TRP A 634 18.99 -6.28 -7.47
C TRP A 634 19.43 -5.45 -6.26
N GLY A 635 18.49 -5.06 -5.39
CA GLY A 635 18.79 -4.38 -4.13
C GLY A 635 19.29 -2.95 -4.32
N THR A 636 18.91 -2.28 -5.42
CA THR A 636 19.30 -0.88 -5.68
C THR A 636 18.33 0.12 -5.07
N ARG A 637 17.10 -0.30 -4.74
CA ARG A 637 16.06 0.54 -4.16
C ARG A 637 15.41 0.06 -2.84
N PRO A 638 16.08 -0.67 -1.92
CA PRO A 638 15.42 -1.20 -0.71
C PRO A 638 14.65 -0.17 0.13
N PHE A 639 15.11 1.09 0.13
CA PHE A 639 14.56 2.17 0.95
C PHE A 639 13.91 3.29 0.13
N ALA A 640 13.78 3.13 -1.20
CA ALA A 640 13.04 4.07 -2.03
C ALA A 640 11.59 4.14 -1.54
N SER A 641 11.22 5.31 -1.02
CA SER A 641 9.95 5.53 -0.32
C SER A 641 9.33 6.82 -0.81
N GLY A 642 8.00 6.84 -0.89
CA GLY A 642 7.25 8.03 -1.31
C GLY A 642 6.50 8.68 -0.15
N GLY A 643 5.51 9.50 -0.50
CA GLY A 643 4.60 10.16 0.42
C GLY A 643 4.93 11.62 0.61
N ARG A 644 3.90 12.42 0.90
CA ARG A 644 4.02 13.88 0.93
C ARG A 644 5.06 14.34 1.96
N GLY A 645 6.05 15.11 1.51
CA GLY A 645 7.17 15.63 2.32
C GLY A 645 6.80 16.32 3.63
N ASP A 646 5.61 16.92 3.74
CA ASP A 646 5.15 17.63 4.95
C ASP A 646 4.66 16.70 6.09
N ARG A 647 4.67 15.37 5.88
CA ARG A 647 4.20 14.37 6.85
C ARG A 647 5.30 13.70 7.67
N GLY A 648 6.39 14.42 7.88
CA GLY A 648 7.54 13.97 8.64
C GLY A 648 8.40 12.98 7.87
N ALA A 649 9.47 12.51 8.51
CA ALA A 649 10.35 11.49 7.96
C ALA A 649 9.59 10.23 7.52
N HIS A 650 10.17 9.47 6.58
CA HIS A 650 9.58 8.25 6.03
C HIS A 650 9.20 7.24 7.11
N ALA A 651 10.10 7.01 8.08
CA ALA A 651 9.93 6.01 9.13
C ALA A 651 9.86 6.66 10.52
N GLY A 652 8.91 6.18 11.34
CA GLY A 652 8.94 6.35 12.77
C GLY A 652 10.00 5.45 13.44
N ARG A 653 10.12 5.57 14.77
CA ARG A 653 11.16 4.88 15.54
C ARG A 653 11.08 3.36 15.51
N GLY A 654 12.23 2.70 15.68
CA GLY A 654 12.29 1.28 16.04
C GLY A 654 11.99 0.28 14.92
N ASN A 655 11.82 0.75 13.67
CA ASN A 655 11.80 -0.17 12.53
C ASN A 655 13.12 -0.93 12.42
N THR A 656 13.01 -2.22 12.12
CA THR A 656 14.13 -3.17 12.15
C THR A 656 14.26 -3.90 10.83
N PHE A 657 15.42 -3.72 10.20
CA PHE A 657 15.82 -4.34 8.95
C PHE A 657 16.88 -5.40 9.25
N TRP A 658 16.51 -6.67 9.14
CA TRP A 658 17.29 -7.80 9.62
C TRP A 658 17.56 -8.80 8.50
N ARG A 659 18.82 -8.91 8.05
CA ARG A 659 19.22 -9.77 6.93
C ARG A 659 18.41 -9.48 5.65
N LEU A 660 18.32 -8.20 5.29
CA LEU A 660 18.02 -7.85 3.91
C LEU A 660 19.28 -8.10 3.08
N HIS A 661 19.13 -8.70 1.91
CA HIS A 661 20.26 -9.02 1.04
C HIS A 661 19.89 -8.86 -0.43
N SER A 662 20.81 -8.38 -1.24
CA SER A 662 20.70 -8.46 -2.70
C SER A 662 20.92 -9.91 -3.14
N ALA A 663 20.40 -10.26 -4.32
CA ALA A 663 20.59 -11.57 -4.94
C ALA A 663 22.08 -11.85 -5.24
N SER A 664 22.87 -10.80 -5.48
CA SER A 664 24.32 -10.91 -5.71
C SER A 664 25.14 -11.00 -4.42
N GLY A 665 24.52 -10.81 -3.23
CA GLY A 665 25.21 -10.76 -1.95
C GLY A 665 25.95 -9.45 -1.67
N ARG A 666 25.94 -8.49 -2.63
CA ARG A 666 26.51 -7.15 -2.45
C ARG A 666 25.85 -6.43 -1.26
N PRO A 667 26.60 -5.59 -0.51
CA PRO A 667 26.03 -4.78 0.56
C PRO A 667 24.90 -3.89 0.04
N LEU A 668 23.86 -3.71 0.85
CA LEU A 668 22.79 -2.76 0.56
C LEU A 668 23.19 -1.38 1.08
N TYR A 669 22.88 -0.32 0.33
CA TYR A 669 23.10 1.05 0.79
C TYR A 669 22.08 1.44 1.85
N LEU A 670 22.55 2.05 2.93
CA LEU A 670 21.72 2.71 3.93
C LEU A 670 21.05 3.95 3.33
N PRO A 671 19.82 4.30 3.77
CA PRO A 671 19.18 5.54 3.34
C PRO A 671 19.81 6.77 4.02
N GLY A 672 19.36 7.96 3.63
CA GLY A 672 19.73 9.22 4.29
C GLY A 672 19.32 9.27 5.77
N CYS A 673 20.01 10.08 6.57
CA CYS A 673 19.74 10.18 8.02
C CYS A 673 18.37 10.77 8.36
N ASP A 674 17.75 11.45 7.40
CA ASP A 674 16.38 11.96 7.43
C ASP A 674 15.32 10.87 7.26
N PHE A 675 15.70 9.64 6.89
CA PHE A 675 14.75 8.54 6.67
C PHE A 675 13.93 8.18 7.92
N GLY A 676 14.51 8.29 9.11
CA GLY A 676 13.80 8.01 10.35
C GLY A 676 14.72 7.91 11.56
N PRO A 677 14.19 7.89 12.80
CA PRO A 677 14.99 7.86 14.01
C PRO A 677 15.10 6.44 14.60
N ILE A 678 16.15 6.15 15.36
CA ILE A 678 16.25 4.94 16.21
C ILE A 678 16.03 3.65 15.39
N LEU A 679 16.59 3.59 14.18
CA LEU A 679 16.43 2.46 13.25
C LEU A 679 17.47 1.38 13.50
N ASN A 680 17.10 0.12 13.28
CA ASN A 680 17.98 -1.03 13.43
C ASN A 680 18.28 -1.65 12.07
N PHE A 681 19.55 -1.70 11.68
CA PHE A 681 20.05 -2.37 10.48
C PHE A 681 21.01 -3.47 10.90
N VAL A 682 20.59 -4.74 10.74
CA VAL A 682 21.38 -5.91 11.12
C VAL A 682 21.62 -6.77 9.88
N GLY A 683 22.82 -6.71 9.28
CA GLY A 683 23.06 -7.29 7.96
C GLY A 683 24.29 -6.74 7.26
N ASN A 684 24.37 -6.98 5.95
CA ASN A 684 25.42 -6.46 5.09
C ASN A 684 24.99 -5.09 4.51
N TYR A 685 25.36 -4.01 5.20
CA TYR A 685 25.00 -2.65 4.86
C TYR A 685 26.23 -1.75 4.68
N GLN A 686 26.15 -0.78 3.78
CA GLN A 686 27.17 0.23 3.55
C GLN A 686 26.58 1.65 3.49
N GLY A 687 27.43 2.66 3.64
CA GLY A 687 27.01 4.06 3.75
C GLY A 687 27.12 4.62 5.17
N TYR A 688 26.72 5.89 5.33
CA TYR A 688 26.80 6.58 6.62
C TYR A 688 25.77 6.03 7.62
N LYS A 689 26.22 5.76 8.85
CA LYS A 689 25.44 5.00 9.85
C LYS A 689 24.54 5.86 10.74
N CYS A 690 24.52 7.18 10.56
CA CYS A 690 23.66 8.13 11.28
C CYS A 690 23.55 7.93 12.81
N PRO A 691 24.66 7.84 13.57
CA PRO A 691 24.61 7.63 15.02
C PRO A 691 23.84 8.73 15.76
N ASN A 692 23.89 9.98 15.26
CA ASN A 692 23.17 11.12 15.84
C ASN A 692 21.64 11.00 15.72
N LYS A 693 21.14 10.10 14.86
CA LYS A 693 19.72 9.76 14.75
C LYS A 693 19.37 8.51 15.55
N GLY A 694 20.32 7.99 16.33
CA GLY A 694 20.16 6.79 17.14
C GLY A 694 20.15 5.49 16.32
N TRP A 695 20.70 5.47 15.11
CA TRP A 695 20.75 4.24 14.32
C TRP A 695 21.71 3.21 14.90
N MET A 696 21.33 1.94 14.80
CA MET A 696 22.19 0.81 15.12
C MET A 696 22.45 0.04 13.83
N VAL A 697 23.70 0.03 13.37
CA VAL A 697 24.12 -0.70 12.17
C VAL A 697 25.14 -1.76 12.58
N THR A 698 24.79 -3.03 12.44
CA THR A 698 25.59 -4.16 12.95
C THR A 698 25.64 -5.30 11.92
N PRO A 699 26.79 -5.95 11.70
CA PRO A 699 26.84 -7.12 10.83
C PRO A 699 26.03 -8.29 11.42
N LEU A 700 25.50 -9.15 10.54
CA LEU A 700 24.80 -10.38 10.94
C LEU A 700 25.81 -11.49 11.28
N TYR A 701 26.59 -11.32 12.35
CA TYR A 701 27.55 -12.32 12.81
C TYR A 701 27.00 -13.14 13.97
N ARG A 702 26.95 -14.47 13.83
CA ARG A 702 26.40 -15.43 14.83
C ARG A 702 24.94 -15.14 15.28
N MET A 703 24.21 -14.35 14.49
CA MET A 703 22.81 -14.03 14.72
C MET A 703 21.92 -14.89 13.81
N PRO A 704 20.69 -15.23 14.23
CA PRO A 704 19.79 -16.06 13.42
C PRO A 704 19.42 -15.35 12.11
N PRO A 705 19.25 -16.08 11.00
CA PRO A 705 18.92 -15.48 9.71
C PRO A 705 17.57 -14.78 9.70
N ASN A 706 16.60 -15.33 10.44
CA ASN A 706 15.24 -14.83 10.54
C ASN A 706 14.94 -14.51 12.01
N LEU A 707 14.81 -13.22 12.35
CA LEU A 707 14.57 -12.77 13.72
C LEU A 707 13.19 -13.18 14.23
N TRP A 708 12.17 -13.11 13.38
CA TRP A 708 10.81 -13.48 13.76
C TRP A 708 10.71 -14.97 14.12
N ARG A 709 11.27 -15.86 13.28
CA ARG A 709 11.34 -17.30 13.59
C ARG A 709 12.13 -17.57 14.87
N ALA A 710 13.26 -16.88 15.06
CA ALA A 710 14.07 -17.02 16.26
C ALA A 710 13.32 -16.62 17.53
N GLN A 711 12.57 -15.51 17.49
CA GLN A 711 11.73 -15.08 18.61
C GLN A 711 10.59 -16.08 18.87
N ARG A 712 9.93 -16.57 17.83
CA ARG A 712 8.90 -17.61 17.98
C ARG A 712 9.45 -18.86 18.67
N TYR A 713 10.58 -19.37 18.21
CA TYR A 713 11.25 -20.51 18.84
C TYR A 713 11.57 -20.23 20.31
N ARG A 714 12.22 -19.09 20.59
CA ARG A 714 12.60 -18.68 21.95
C ARG A 714 11.41 -18.59 22.91
N PHE A 715 10.26 -18.13 22.44
CA PHE A 715 9.05 -17.99 23.26
C PHE A 715 8.17 -19.25 23.26
N GLY A 716 8.63 -20.38 22.71
CA GLY A 716 7.86 -21.62 22.66
C GLY A 716 6.65 -21.55 21.73
N ARG A 717 6.76 -20.77 20.65
CA ARG A 717 5.73 -20.51 19.63
C ARG A 717 6.13 -21.05 18.26
N ALA A 718 7.09 -21.97 18.19
CA ALA A 718 7.60 -22.52 16.93
C ALA A 718 6.50 -23.18 16.10
#